data_AF-A0AAN7L5W5-F1
#
_entry.id   AF-A0AAN7L5W5-F1
#
_cell.length_a   1.000
_cell.length_b   1.000
_cell.length_c   1.000
_cell.angle_alpha   90.00
_cell.angle_beta   90.00
_cell.angle_gamma   90.00
#
_symmetry.space_group_name_H-M   'P 1'
#
loop_
_entity.id
_entity.type
_entity.pdbx_description
1 polymer ?
#
loop_
_entity_poly.entity_id
_entity_poly.type
_entity_poly.pdbx_seq_one_letter_code
_entity_poly.pdbx_strand_id
1 'polypeptide(L)'
;MELLKPCHLHTGISEREHLSGLSSPEKFHCELDRDSGSNEAPSGGKKVYVTVGKTVEKALALIQWSLEQFCGREICLVHVHQPSPLIPTLLGKMPATRAIPEVVSAYRRQEREETKKLLHNYLTRCRAFKARASFIMVEADQVQKGIVDIVNQYTVTTLIIGAVPENSCTAFKKSSSKANYAVKYVPPFCEILFVYKGKHVWTRDALEKPVILAESGNTADMMSPESVQPNHNLDIRHAGIENWLQGQPVYSELVAHNSTARRCVTNHSGTFFSSTGSSNCSGSSAYIRDSSNPGVRIEEENQNRQAEASSSEELMKHRRLESEVLEVLNKVKALEIAYLSESKTRREAEDTLKSTIQEQEKLLKEREEIERELQRTMRNVALLDNRAQEANRRREEVVEELHTAQANIATLQLETQRIKRHKMEAADCLDRWRGRGQARTVNCNGHVGLHGDFRELVELSSSEVQSATCDFSESFKIGQGVFGCVYKGEMLGRTVAIKKLHHHNMQGQFEFQQEIQVLGKLRHPHLVTLLGACSETWSLVSEYLPNGSLQDQLFQKFKSCPLSWKDRVRIIAEFSSALCYLHSSKPEKIVHGALKPENILLDSKLRCKICDFGISRLISNQTLRSPSFRQVGEPNNLLPHTDPEFCRTGKLTSKSDVYAFGVIILQLITGRHPAGLIYEVRRAVSSGKMDNIVDLSAGEWSMTVVKRLVELSLQCCELQARNRPEVTPALVKELEQLHTSEERHVPNFFLCPITQEIMHDPQIAADGFTYEGEAIRGWLENGHETSPMINLELENLHLTPNHALRQAIQDWLCRP
;
A
#
# COMPACT_ATOMS: atom_id res chain seq x y z
N MET A 1 59.25 16.94 37.24
CA MET A 1 58.72 16.20 38.40
C MET A 1 57.35 15.70 37.97
N GLU A 2 57.08 14.41 37.80
CA GLU A 2 57.39 13.26 38.68
C GLU A 2 56.66 13.36 40.03
N LEU A 3 56.02 12.32 40.56
CA LEU A 3 55.88 10.91 40.11
C LEU A 3 54.59 10.27 40.72
N LEU A 4 54.53 8.92 40.78
CA LEU A 4 53.64 8.09 41.62
C LEU A 4 52.30 7.56 41.05
N LYS A 5 52.44 6.57 40.15
CA LYS A 5 51.91 5.19 40.36
C LYS A 5 53.10 4.28 40.75
N PRO A 6 52.97 2.95 40.99
CA PRO A 6 51.81 2.10 41.34
C PRO A 6 52.03 1.40 42.72
N CYS A 7 51.25 0.39 43.17
CA CYS A 7 51.44 -1.08 42.96
C CYS A 7 50.51 -1.86 43.96
N HIS A 8 50.28 -3.18 43.95
CA HIS A 8 51.06 -4.37 43.49
C HIS A 8 50.17 -5.57 43.03
N LEU A 9 50.73 -6.40 42.11
CA LEU A 9 50.69 -7.90 41.96
C LEU A 9 49.32 -8.64 41.93
N HIS A 10 48.99 -9.49 40.94
CA HIS A 10 49.59 -10.79 40.48
C HIS A 10 49.39 -11.95 41.48
N THR A 11 49.13 -13.22 41.09
CA THR A 11 49.50 -14.02 39.88
C THR A 11 48.32 -14.80 39.24
N GLY A 12 48.38 -15.42 38.06
CA GLY A 12 49.41 -15.48 37.01
C GLY A 12 49.54 -16.87 36.30
N ILE A 13 49.94 -16.88 35.00
CA ILE A 13 50.33 -18.05 34.15
C ILE A 13 49.17 -18.98 33.72
N SER A 14 49.03 -19.53 32.50
CA SER A 14 49.53 -19.21 31.13
C SER A 14 48.74 -20.02 30.05
N GLU A 15 48.92 -19.68 28.76
CA GLU A 15 49.02 -20.52 27.52
C GLU A 15 48.14 -21.80 27.32
N ARG A 16 47.54 -22.10 26.15
CA ARG A 16 47.91 -21.87 24.71
C ARG A 16 46.70 -22.20 23.77
N GLU A 17 46.65 -22.14 22.43
CA GLU A 17 47.57 -21.83 21.29
C GLU A 17 46.73 -21.23 20.09
N HIS A 18 46.99 -21.59 18.82
CA HIS A 18 46.25 -21.16 17.60
C HIS A 18 45.88 -22.34 16.67
N LEU A 19 44.72 -22.30 15.99
CA LEU A 19 44.55 -22.23 14.50
C LEU A 19 43.18 -22.69 13.96
N SER A 20 42.62 -21.89 13.04
CA SER A 20 41.73 -22.24 11.89
C SER A 20 40.37 -22.95 12.10
N GLY A 21 39.36 -22.55 11.29
CA GLY A 21 38.11 -23.30 11.11
C GLY A 21 36.94 -22.43 10.60
N LEU A 22 36.54 -22.61 9.33
CA LEU A 22 35.31 -22.03 8.76
C LEU A 22 34.14 -23.00 8.92
N SER A 23 32.94 -22.51 9.28
CA SER A 23 31.68 -23.27 9.10
C SER A 23 30.47 -22.35 8.94
N SER A 24 29.42 -22.88 8.32
CA SER A 24 28.16 -22.22 7.92
C SER A 24 27.09 -22.22 9.02
N PRO A 25 26.07 -21.33 8.96
CA PRO A 25 25.02 -21.26 9.98
C PRO A 25 24.04 -22.45 9.92
N GLU A 26 23.86 -23.13 11.05
CA GLU A 26 22.92 -24.25 11.20
C GLU A 26 21.47 -23.78 11.42
N LYS A 27 20.52 -24.70 11.16
CA LYS A 27 19.09 -24.48 11.39
C LYS A 27 18.74 -24.77 12.85
N PHE A 28 18.37 -23.74 13.60
CA PHE A 28 17.84 -23.90 14.96
C PHE A 28 16.50 -24.67 14.95
N HIS A 29 16.55 -25.94 15.33
CA HIS A 29 15.39 -26.61 15.90
C HIS A 29 15.10 -26.03 17.29
N CYS A 30 13.82 -25.84 17.62
CA CYS A 30 13.40 -25.45 18.96
C CYS A 30 13.04 -26.70 19.76
N GLU A 31 13.50 -26.77 21.00
CA GLU A 31 13.35 -27.94 21.86
C GLU A 31 11.90 -28.15 22.35
N LEU A 32 11.60 -29.38 22.78
CA LEU A 32 10.32 -29.79 23.33
C LEU A 32 10.48 -30.09 24.83
N ASP A 33 9.99 -29.19 25.68
CA ASP A 33 9.84 -29.46 27.11
C ASP A 33 8.94 -30.69 27.31
N ARG A 34 9.52 -31.76 27.87
CA ARG A 34 8.79 -32.92 28.37
C ARG A 34 8.52 -32.72 29.86
N ASP A 35 7.29 -32.37 30.21
CA ASP A 35 6.79 -32.53 31.58
C ASP A 35 6.05 -33.86 31.71
N SER A 36 6.27 -34.58 32.81
CA SER A 36 5.91 -36.00 32.96
C SER A 36 4.81 -36.21 34.00
N GLY A 37 3.56 -36.28 33.54
CA GLY A 37 2.40 -36.61 34.36
C GLY A 37 1.56 -37.74 33.74
N SER A 38 1.38 -38.83 34.49
CA SER A 38 0.62 -40.01 34.04
C SER A 38 -0.89 -39.85 34.23
N ASN A 39 -1.67 -39.98 33.14
CA ASN A 39 -2.71 -41.02 33.01
C ASN A 39 -3.55 -40.88 31.73
N GLU A 40 -4.06 -42.03 31.27
CA GLU A 40 -5.17 -42.25 30.33
C GLU A 40 -5.13 -41.58 28.94
N ALA A 41 -5.31 -42.43 27.91
CA ALA A 41 -5.50 -42.01 26.52
C ALA A 41 -6.99 -42.06 26.14
N PRO A 42 -7.69 -40.91 25.99
CA PRO A 42 -9.02 -40.87 25.44
C PRO A 42 -9.01 -40.87 23.91
N SER A 43 -10.11 -41.39 23.34
CA SER A 43 -10.41 -41.57 21.92
C SER A 43 -10.08 -40.39 20.98
N GLY A 44 -9.75 -40.74 19.72
CA GLY A 44 -9.34 -39.80 18.67
C GLY A 44 -10.47 -38.92 18.11
N GLY A 45 -10.89 -37.90 18.88
CA GLY A 45 -11.77 -36.83 18.38
C GLY A 45 -11.06 -35.92 17.37
N LYS A 46 -11.73 -35.59 16.25
CA LYS A 46 -11.19 -34.67 15.23
C LYS A 46 -10.88 -33.29 15.83
N LYS A 47 -9.59 -32.89 15.79
CA LYS A 47 -9.06 -31.60 16.27
C LYS A 47 -9.67 -30.42 15.51
N VAL A 48 -10.08 -29.38 16.22
CA VAL A 48 -10.82 -28.22 15.67
C VAL A 48 -9.91 -26.99 15.65
N TYR A 49 -9.78 -26.33 14.49
CA TYR A 49 -8.81 -25.26 14.30
C TYR A 49 -9.50 -23.88 14.26
N VAL A 50 -9.18 -22.98 15.18
CA VAL A 50 -9.85 -21.68 15.37
C VAL A 50 -8.92 -20.54 14.99
N THR A 51 -9.26 -19.76 13.97
CA THR A 51 -8.41 -18.65 13.49
C THR A 51 -8.53 -17.41 14.38
N VAL A 52 -7.45 -17.07 15.11
CA VAL A 52 -7.44 -15.99 16.12
C VAL A 52 -6.64 -14.77 15.66
N GLY A 53 -7.17 -13.58 15.93
CA GLY A 53 -6.54 -12.30 15.58
C GLY A 53 -5.86 -11.59 16.76
N LYS A 54 -5.18 -10.47 16.45
CA LYS A 54 -4.61 -9.55 17.45
C LYS A 54 -5.69 -8.78 18.25
N THR A 55 -6.96 -8.79 17.82
CA THR A 55 -8.09 -8.17 18.52
C THR A 55 -8.70 -9.13 19.55
N VAL A 56 -8.53 -8.83 20.83
CA VAL A 56 -8.86 -9.73 21.96
C VAL A 56 -10.35 -10.06 22.03
N GLU A 57 -11.23 -9.08 21.90
CA GLU A 57 -12.68 -9.24 22.08
C GLU A 57 -13.27 -10.16 21.00
N LYS A 58 -12.79 -9.99 19.76
CA LYS A 58 -13.18 -10.80 18.60
C LYS A 58 -12.63 -12.23 18.72
N ALA A 59 -11.40 -12.39 19.19
CA ALA A 59 -10.80 -13.71 19.42
C ALA A 59 -11.51 -14.45 20.55
N LEU A 60 -11.77 -13.80 21.69
CA LEU A 60 -12.44 -14.42 22.84
C LEU A 60 -13.89 -14.82 22.52
N ALA A 61 -14.66 -13.99 21.81
CA ALA A 61 -16.02 -14.36 21.38
C ALA A 61 -16.03 -15.55 20.40
N LEU A 62 -14.99 -15.68 19.56
CA LEU A 62 -14.84 -16.82 18.64
C LEU A 62 -14.42 -18.09 19.38
N ILE A 63 -13.47 -17.98 20.32
CA ILE A 63 -13.00 -19.08 21.17
C ILE A 63 -14.13 -19.59 22.06
N GLN A 64 -14.89 -18.71 22.70
CA GLN A 64 -16.01 -19.08 23.56
C GLN A 64 -17.07 -19.87 22.79
N TRP A 65 -17.53 -19.35 21.64
CA TRP A 65 -18.48 -20.09 20.79
C TRP A 65 -17.91 -21.45 20.34
N SER A 66 -16.62 -21.52 20.02
CA SER A 66 -15.96 -22.78 19.63
C SER A 66 -15.91 -23.79 20.78
N LEU A 67 -15.69 -23.34 22.02
CA LEU A 67 -15.71 -24.17 23.24
C LEU A 67 -17.13 -24.68 23.56
N GLU A 68 -18.14 -23.84 23.37
CA GLU A 68 -19.56 -24.15 23.60
C GLU A 68 -20.10 -25.17 22.58
N GLN A 69 -19.67 -25.11 21.31
CA GLN A 69 -20.15 -26.02 20.25
C GLN A 69 -19.32 -27.31 20.11
N PHE A 70 -18.01 -27.27 20.36
CA PHE A 70 -17.10 -28.42 20.18
C PHE A 70 -16.56 -28.94 21.51
N CYS A 71 -17.43 -28.99 22.53
CA CYS A 71 -17.09 -29.50 23.85
C CYS A 71 -16.45 -30.90 23.80
N GLY A 72 -15.43 -31.12 24.63
CA GLY A 72 -14.66 -32.37 24.65
C GLY A 72 -13.65 -32.59 23.51
N ARG A 73 -13.61 -31.76 22.47
CA ARG A 73 -12.58 -31.85 21.40
C ARG A 73 -11.34 -31.04 21.74
N GLU A 74 -10.20 -31.38 21.14
CA GLU A 74 -9.00 -30.56 21.22
C GLU A 74 -9.13 -29.33 20.30
N ILE A 75 -8.90 -28.13 20.84
CA ILE A 75 -8.94 -26.87 20.09
C ILE A 75 -7.51 -26.40 19.76
N CYS A 76 -7.24 -26.15 18.48
CA CYS A 76 -6.00 -25.55 18.01
C CYS A 76 -6.21 -24.08 17.64
N LEU A 77 -5.61 -23.15 18.38
CA LEU A 77 -5.64 -21.73 18.05
C LEU A 77 -4.66 -21.44 16.92
N VAL A 78 -5.18 -21.07 15.75
CA VAL A 78 -4.41 -20.78 14.55
C VAL A 78 -4.17 -19.28 14.43
N HIS A 79 -2.90 -18.86 14.47
CA HIS A 79 -2.51 -17.48 14.24
C HIS A 79 -1.53 -17.36 13.08
N VAL A 80 -1.84 -16.48 12.12
CA VAL A 80 -0.87 -16.06 11.11
C VAL A 80 -0.30 -14.72 11.54
N HIS A 81 0.95 -14.74 11.98
CA HIS A 81 1.71 -13.56 12.30
C HIS A 81 2.15 -12.91 10.99
N GLN A 82 1.58 -11.75 10.67
CA GLN A 82 2.05 -10.89 9.59
C GLN A 82 3.04 -9.89 10.22
N PRO A 83 4.35 -9.98 9.92
CA PRO A 83 5.35 -9.08 10.50
C PRO A 83 5.02 -7.62 10.15
N SER A 84 5.18 -6.71 11.08
CA SER A 84 4.94 -5.30 10.78
C SER A 84 5.89 -4.80 9.67
N PRO A 85 5.37 -4.19 8.59
CA PRO A 85 6.22 -3.53 7.57
C PRO A 85 6.87 -2.25 8.12
N LEU A 86 6.47 -1.81 9.33
CA LEU A 86 6.92 -0.61 10.01
C LEU A 86 7.47 -0.96 11.40
N ILE A 87 8.69 -0.54 11.70
CA ILE A 87 9.35 -0.67 12.99
C ILE A 87 9.14 0.62 13.80
N PRO A 88 8.67 0.56 15.05
CA PRO A 88 8.61 1.71 15.92
C PRO A 88 10.03 2.12 16.35
N THR A 89 10.27 3.43 16.30
CA THR A 89 11.50 4.09 16.76
C THR A 89 11.11 5.27 17.65
N LEU A 90 12.09 5.87 18.33
CA LEU A 90 11.91 7.12 19.08
C LEU A 90 11.43 8.30 18.22
N LEU A 91 11.46 8.14 16.89
CA LEU A 91 11.17 9.16 15.88
C LEU A 91 9.89 8.85 15.08
N GLY A 92 9.17 7.77 15.44
CA GLY A 92 7.98 7.29 14.74
C GLY A 92 8.18 5.94 14.06
N LYS A 93 7.37 5.64 13.05
CA LYS A 93 7.30 4.33 12.39
C LYS A 93 8.12 4.29 11.09
N MET A 94 9.30 3.66 11.12
CA MET A 94 10.21 3.53 9.97
C MET A 94 9.93 2.23 9.18
N PRO A 95 9.92 2.23 7.83
CA PRO A 95 9.83 1.00 7.05
C PRO A 95 10.94 -0.01 7.40
N ALA A 96 10.57 -1.28 7.61
CA ALA A 96 11.52 -2.35 7.92
C ALA A 96 12.57 -2.57 6.80
N THR A 97 12.28 -2.11 5.58
CA THR A 97 13.20 -2.11 4.42
C THR A 97 14.24 -0.97 4.46
N ARG A 98 14.08 0.01 5.35
CA ARG A 98 15.05 1.12 5.58
C ARG A 98 15.80 0.99 6.91
N ALA A 99 15.51 -0.06 7.69
CA ALA A 99 16.09 -0.29 9.01
C ALA A 99 17.30 -1.25 8.94
N ILE A 100 18.23 -1.12 9.89
CA ILE A 100 19.39 -2.02 10.02
C ILE A 100 18.88 -3.46 10.24
N PRO A 101 19.36 -4.48 9.50
CA PRO A 101 18.82 -5.85 9.57
C PRO A 101 18.80 -6.48 10.97
N GLU A 102 19.78 -6.13 11.81
CA GLU A 102 19.85 -6.56 13.21
C GLU A 102 18.71 -5.99 14.06
N VAL A 103 18.37 -4.71 13.84
CA VAL A 103 17.22 -4.03 14.48
C VAL A 103 15.90 -4.60 13.95
N VAL A 104 15.81 -4.92 12.66
CA VAL A 104 14.68 -5.66 12.08
C VAL A 104 14.51 -7.02 12.75
N SER A 105 15.61 -7.77 12.91
CA SER A 105 15.63 -9.08 13.58
C SER A 105 15.27 -9.00 15.07
N ALA A 106 15.76 -7.99 15.78
CA ALA A 106 15.41 -7.74 17.18
C ALA A 106 13.93 -7.39 17.34
N TYR A 107 13.41 -6.45 16.56
CA TYR A 107 12.01 -6.06 16.63
C TYR A 107 11.06 -7.20 16.22
N ARG A 108 11.37 -7.97 15.17
CA ARG A 108 10.56 -9.16 14.81
C ARG A 108 10.62 -10.26 15.86
N ARG A 109 11.73 -10.41 16.60
CA ARG A 109 11.77 -11.29 17.79
C ARG A 109 10.82 -10.80 18.88
N GLN A 110 10.82 -9.50 19.18
CA GLN A 110 9.88 -8.91 20.13
C GLN A 110 8.41 -9.07 19.69
N GLU A 111 8.07 -8.74 18.44
CA GLU A 111 6.69 -8.82 17.94
C GLU A 111 6.14 -10.26 17.98
N ARG A 112 7.00 -11.26 17.71
CA ARG A 112 6.66 -12.68 17.88
C ARG A 112 6.48 -13.07 19.34
N GLU A 113 7.29 -12.56 20.26
CA GLU A 113 7.20 -12.90 21.68
C GLU A 113 5.97 -12.26 22.36
N GLU A 114 5.61 -11.03 21.98
CA GLU A 114 4.34 -10.41 22.33
C GLU A 114 3.14 -11.20 21.77
N THR A 115 3.26 -11.70 20.54
CA THR A 115 2.25 -12.59 19.92
C THR A 115 2.13 -13.91 20.68
N LYS A 116 3.24 -14.56 21.08
CA LYS A 116 3.20 -15.79 21.91
C LYS A 116 2.50 -15.54 23.25
N LYS A 117 2.81 -14.43 23.95
CA LYS A 117 2.16 -14.06 25.22
C LYS A 117 0.65 -13.90 25.06
N LEU A 118 0.21 -13.26 23.96
CA LEU A 118 -1.22 -13.16 23.63
C LEU A 118 -1.87 -14.54 23.41
N LEU A 119 -1.21 -15.45 22.68
CA LEU A 119 -1.71 -16.81 22.47
C LEU A 119 -1.72 -17.64 23.76
N HIS A 120 -0.75 -17.47 24.66
CA HIS A 120 -0.75 -18.12 25.98
C HIS A 120 -1.90 -17.61 26.87
N ASN A 121 -2.24 -16.32 26.80
CA ASN A 121 -3.41 -15.76 27.48
C ASN A 121 -4.72 -16.39 26.95
N TYR A 122 -4.82 -16.62 25.64
CA TYR A 122 -5.94 -17.36 25.06
C TYR A 122 -5.96 -18.84 25.49
N LEU A 123 -4.82 -19.54 25.56
CA LEU A 123 -4.75 -20.91 26.10
C LEU A 123 -5.19 -20.97 27.57
N THR A 124 -4.79 -20.00 28.38
CA THR A 124 -5.21 -19.90 29.79
C THR A 124 -6.72 -19.72 29.91
N ARG A 125 -7.33 -18.95 28.99
CA ARG A 125 -8.79 -18.85 28.87
C ARG A 125 -9.42 -20.21 28.53
N CYS A 126 -8.89 -20.95 27.55
CA CYS A 126 -9.40 -22.29 27.19
C CYS A 126 -9.28 -23.30 28.36
N ARG A 127 -8.17 -23.27 29.10
CA ARG A 127 -7.95 -24.09 30.30
C ARG A 127 -8.99 -23.84 31.39
N ALA A 128 -9.43 -22.59 31.58
CA ALA A 128 -10.49 -22.25 32.53
C ALA A 128 -11.85 -22.89 32.17
N PHE A 129 -12.11 -23.13 30.88
CA PHE A 129 -13.26 -23.91 30.38
C PHE A 129 -12.99 -25.43 30.30
N LYS A 130 -11.95 -25.93 30.97
CA LYS A 130 -11.52 -27.35 31.02
C LYS A 130 -11.19 -27.98 29.65
N ALA A 131 -10.99 -27.19 28.60
CA ALA A 131 -10.68 -27.70 27.26
C ALA A 131 -9.17 -27.96 27.07
N ARG A 132 -8.84 -29.07 26.42
CA ARG A 132 -7.49 -29.28 25.86
C ARG A 132 -7.30 -28.32 24.69
N ALA A 133 -6.29 -27.44 24.78
CA ALA A 133 -6.00 -26.47 23.75
C ALA A 133 -4.49 -26.34 23.48
N SER A 134 -4.15 -26.19 22.20
CA SER A 134 -2.81 -25.91 21.67
C SER A 134 -2.87 -24.69 20.73
N PHE A 135 -1.72 -24.16 20.29
CA PHE A 135 -1.69 -23.12 19.24
C PHE A 135 -0.68 -23.45 18.14
N ILE A 136 -0.94 -22.94 16.93
CA ILE A 136 -0.02 -22.92 15.80
C ILE A 136 0.16 -21.46 15.39
N MET A 137 1.41 -21.04 15.25
CA MET A 137 1.80 -19.70 14.79
C MET A 137 2.70 -19.82 13.56
N VAL A 138 2.31 -19.21 12.44
CA VAL A 138 3.09 -19.17 11.19
C VAL A 138 3.32 -17.73 10.77
N GLU A 139 4.51 -17.42 10.25
CA GLU A 139 4.86 -16.10 9.70
C GLU A 139 4.55 -16.04 8.20
N ALA A 140 3.74 -15.06 7.76
CA ALA A 140 3.41 -14.88 6.34
C ALA A 140 3.01 -13.44 5.99
N ASP A 141 3.44 -12.97 4.81
CA ASP A 141 3.19 -11.62 4.30
C ASP A 141 1.70 -11.29 4.08
N GLN A 142 0.87 -12.33 3.92
CA GLN A 142 -0.57 -12.23 3.67
C GLN A 142 -1.33 -13.25 4.52
N VAL A 143 -2.07 -12.75 5.52
CA VAL A 143 -2.78 -13.59 6.52
C VAL A 143 -3.70 -14.62 5.87
N GLN A 144 -4.43 -14.24 4.83
CA GLN A 144 -5.34 -15.13 4.11
C GLN A 144 -4.63 -16.26 3.35
N LYS A 145 -3.38 -16.05 2.91
CA LYS A 145 -2.57 -17.11 2.31
C LYS A 145 -2.07 -18.06 3.41
N GLY A 146 -1.50 -17.53 4.50
CA GLY A 146 -1.03 -18.34 5.62
C GLY A 146 -2.11 -19.24 6.25
N ILE A 147 -3.38 -18.84 6.23
CA ILE A 147 -4.50 -19.71 6.65
C ILE A 147 -4.64 -20.93 5.72
N VAL A 148 -4.54 -20.74 4.40
CA VAL A 148 -4.58 -21.83 3.41
C VAL A 148 -3.33 -22.71 3.52
N ASP A 149 -2.15 -22.10 3.69
CA ASP A 149 -0.89 -22.81 3.85
C ASP A 149 -0.93 -23.73 5.10
N ILE A 150 -1.49 -23.26 6.21
CA ILE A 150 -1.71 -24.07 7.44
C ILE A 150 -2.70 -25.22 7.20
N VAL A 151 -3.82 -25.01 6.48
CA VAL A 151 -4.76 -26.11 6.19
C VAL A 151 -4.10 -27.23 5.39
N ASN A 152 -3.28 -26.87 4.40
CA ASN A 152 -2.50 -27.83 3.62
C ASN A 152 -1.45 -28.54 4.49
N GLN A 153 -0.63 -27.77 5.22
CA GLN A 153 0.50 -28.31 6.00
C GLN A 153 0.06 -29.25 7.14
N TYR A 154 -1.04 -28.92 7.83
CA TYR A 154 -1.53 -29.69 8.99
C TYR A 154 -2.76 -30.55 8.67
N THR A 155 -3.14 -30.68 7.39
CA THR A 155 -4.31 -31.45 6.92
C THR A 155 -5.59 -31.15 7.71
N VAL A 156 -5.87 -29.86 7.93
CA VAL A 156 -6.97 -29.42 8.78
C VAL A 156 -8.31 -29.89 8.21
N THR A 157 -9.09 -30.62 9.01
CA THR A 157 -10.42 -31.13 8.59
C THR A 157 -11.57 -30.18 8.92
N THR A 158 -11.44 -29.38 9.98
CA THR A 158 -12.48 -28.46 10.47
C THR A 158 -11.83 -27.15 10.91
N LEU A 159 -12.18 -26.05 10.23
CA LEU A 159 -11.61 -24.71 10.41
C LEU A 159 -12.71 -23.71 10.80
N ILE A 160 -12.45 -22.86 11.79
CA ILE A 160 -13.40 -21.85 12.28
C ILE A 160 -12.84 -20.44 12.00
N ILE A 161 -13.64 -19.61 11.31
CA ILE A 161 -13.24 -18.28 10.83
C ILE A 161 -14.22 -17.20 11.30
N GLY A 162 -13.67 -16.13 11.87
CA GLY A 162 -14.40 -14.90 12.15
C GLY A 162 -14.77 -14.15 10.86
N ALA A 163 -16.06 -13.97 10.61
CA ALA A 163 -16.60 -13.22 9.48
C ALA A 163 -17.57 -12.11 9.95
N VAL A 164 -18.04 -11.31 9.00
CA VAL A 164 -19.09 -10.29 9.19
C VAL A 164 -20.09 -10.46 8.03
N PRO A 165 -21.41 -10.48 8.28
CA PRO A 165 -22.42 -10.45 7.22
C PRO A 165 -22.61 -9.02 6.70
N GLU A 166 -22.88 -8.91 5.39
CA GLU A 166 -23.46 -7.69 4.78
C GLU A 166 -24.98 -7.84 4.64
N ASN A 167 -25.68 -6.72 4.45
CA ASN A 167 -27.13 -6.65 4.61
C ASN A 167 -27.93 -7.21 3.41
N SER A 168 -29.12 -7.75 3.74
CA SER A 168 -30.27 -8.08 2.87
C SER A 168 -30.06 -9.12 1.74
N CYS A 169 -30.69 -10.29 1.96
CA CYS A 169 -31.37 -11.18 1.00
C CYS A 169 -30.64 -11.75 -0.24
N THR A 170 -30.84 -13.07 -0.43
CA THR A 170 -30.73 -13.84 -1.69
C THR A 170 -29.45 -13.78 -2.54
N ALA A 171 -28.38 -13.12 -2.10
CA ALA A 171 -27.01 -13.41 -2.56
C ALA A 171 -25.97 -13.12 -1.46
N PHE A 172 -25.33 -14.17 -0.93
CA PHE A 172 -24.39 -14.06 0.19
C PHE A 172 -23.01 -13.52 -0.24
N LYS A 173 -22.92 -12.21 -0.51
CA LYS A 173 -21.63 -11.50 -0.57
C LYS A 173 -21.05 -11.41 0.85
N LYS A 174 -19.74 -11.66 0.96
CA LYS A 174 -19.04 -11.88 2.23
C LYS A 174 -18.02 -10.75 2.38
N SER A 175 -18.06 -9.99 3.48
CA SER A 175 -17.32 -8.72 3.58
C SER A 175 -15.87 -8.85 4.09
N SER A 176 -15.49 -10.02 4.57
CA SER A 176 -14.11 -10.31 5.01
C SER A 176 -13.27 -10.84 3.86
N SER A 177 -12.22 -10.11 3.49
CA SER A 177 -11.23 -10.55 2.47
C SER A 177 -10.63 -11.92 2.80
N LYS A 178 -10.39 -12.18 4.09
CA LYS A 178 -9.90 -13.47 4.62
C LYS A 178 -10.93 -14.59 4.45
N ALA A 179 -12.22 -14.30 4.68
CA ALA A 179 -13.29 -15.27 4.49
C ALA A 179 -13.51 -15.60 3.00
N ASN A 180 -13.55 -14.61 2.10
CA ASN A 180 -13.64 -14.83 0.66
C ASN A 180 -12.49 -15.69 0.13
N TYR A 181 -11.26 -15.33 0.51
CA TYR A 181 -10.06 -16.04 0.10
C TYR A 181 -10.04 -17.48 0.64
N ALA A 182 -10.42 -17.67 1.91
CA ALA A 182 -10.53 -19.00 2.50
C ALA A 182 -11.56 -19.88 1.76
N VAL A 183 -12.76 -19.35 1.44
CA VAL A 183 -13.77 -20.11 0.68
C VAL A 183 -13.28 -20.54 -0.70
N LYS A 184 -12.49 -19.70 -1.38
CA LYS A 184 -11.99 -19.99 -2.73
C LYS A 184 -10.76 -20.91 -2.78
N TYR A 185 -9.89 -20.85 -1.77
CA TYR A 185 -8.55 -21.47 -1.83
C TYR A 185 -8.24 -22.48 -0.72
N VAL A 186 -9.06 -22.61 0.33
CA VAL A 186 -8.91 -23.71 1.30
C VAL A 186 -9.43 -25.01 0.66
N PRO A 187 -8.65 -26.11 0.69
CA PRO A 187 -9.00 -27.37 0.04
C PRO A 187 -10.40 -27.92 0.35
N PRO A 188 -11.03 -28.65 -0.59
CA PRO A 188 -12.39 -29.18 -0.44
C PRO A 188 -12.52 -30.21 0.70
N PHE A 189 -11.44 -30.86 1.13
CA PHE A 189 -11.44 -31.81 2.25
C PHE A 189 -11.63 -31.14 3.63
N CYS A 190 -11.44 -29.82 3.73
CA CYS A 190 -11.61 -29.06 4.96
C CYS A 190 -13.01 -28.47 5.02
N GLU A 191 -13.74 -28.73 6.10
CA GLU A 191 -14.96 -28.04 6.51
C GLU A 191 -14.60 -26.65 7.05
N ILE A 192 -15.38 -25.61 6.75
CA ILE A 192 -15.16 -24.25 7.26
C ILE A 192 -16.43 -23.66 7.87
N LEU A 193 -16.40 -23.37 9.17
CA LEU A 193 -17.49 -22.69 9.88
C LEU A 193 -17.21 -21.20 10.02
N PHE A 194 -18.18 -20.37 9.68
CA PHE A 194 -18.10 -18.92 9.76
C PHE A 194 -18.95 -18.39 10.92
N VAL A 195 -18.34 -17.51 11.72
CA VAL A 195 -18.89 -17.06 13.01
C VAL A 195 -18.80 -15.54 13.11
N TYR A 196 -19.84 -14.89 13.62
CA TYR A 196 -19.88 -13.44 13.87
C TYR A 196 -20.47 -13.17 15.26
N LYS A 197 -19.77 -12.35 16.07
CA LYS A 197 -20.19 -11.96 17.44
C LYS A 197 -20.68 -13.13 18.31
N GLY A 198 -19.99 -14.28 18.26
CA GLY A 198 -20.35 -15.47 19.04
C GLY A 198 -21.58 -16.24 18.52
N LYS A 199 -21.96 -16.06 17.24
CA LYS A 199 -23.02 -16.83 16.58
C LYS A 199 -22.53 -17.44 15.28
N HIS A 200 -22.99 -18.65 14.96
CA HIS A 200 -22.83 -19.26 13.63
C HIS A 200 -23.51 -18.40 12.56
N VAL A 201 -22.95 -18.39 11.36
CA VAL A 201 -23.45 -17.63 10.21
C VAL A 201 -23.61 -18.51 8.97
N TRP A 202 -22.62 -19.37 8.69
CA TRP A 202 -22.59 -20.24 7.51
C TRP A 202 -21.54 -21.34 7.67
N THR A 203 -21.69 -22.47 6.96
CA THR A 203 -20.68 -23.52 6.84
C THR A 203 -20.37 -23.77 5.37
N ARG A 204 -19.09 -23.96 5.01
CA ARG A 204 -18.70 -24.69 3.80
C ARG A 204 -18.41 -26.12 4.19
N ASP A 205 -19.23 -27.05 3.75
CA ASP A 205 -19.05 -28.48 4.02
C ASP A 205 -17.78 -29.02 3.32
N ALA A 206 -17.28 -30.16 3.82
CA ALA A 206 -16.20 -30.89 3.18
C ALA A 206 -16.75 -31.83 2.11
N LEU A 207 -16.13 -31.85 0.92
CA LEU A 207 -16.44 -32.83 -0.13
C LEU A 207 -15.50 -34.04 0.02
N GLU A 208 -16.08 -35.23 0.05
CA GLU A 208 -15.29 -36.48 0.08
C GLU A 208 -14.65 -36.77 -1.30
N LYS A 209 -13.51 -37.46 -1.28
CA LYS A 209 -12.62 -37.68 -2.44
C LYS A 209 -13.28 -38.50 -3.55
N PRO A 210 -12.79 -38.40 -4.82
CA PRO A 210 -11.86 -39.45 -5.28
C PRO A 210 -10.81 -39.06 -6.36
N VAL A 211 -9.86 -39.99 -6.59
CA VAL A 211 -9.10 -40.28 -7.83
C VAL A 211 -7.98 -39.30 -8.30
N ILE A 212 -6.93 -39.93 -8.88
CA ILE A 212 -5.82 -39.32 -9.64
C ILE A 212 -6.13 -39.48 -11.12
N LEU A 213 -6.05 -38.41 -11.93
CA LEU A 213 -5.90 -38.47 -13.39
C LEU A 213 -4.97 -37.34 -13.89
N ALA A 214 -4.42 -37.51 -15.08
CA ALA A 214 -3.32 -36.72 -15.65
C ALA A 214 -3.78 -35.62 -16.64
N GLU A 215 -2.83 -34.81 -17.13
CA GLU A 215 -3.07 -33.68 -18.03
C GLU A 215 -3.09 -34.04 -19.53
N SER A 216 -4.16 -33.66 -20.21
CA SER A 216 -4.29 -33.30 -21.65
C SER A 216 -5.79 -33.02 -21.91
N GLY A 217 -6.28 -31.98 -22.58
CA GLY A 217 -5.83 -31.37 -23.85
C GLY A 217 -6.67 -31.98 -24.99
N ASN A 218 -7.50 -31.26 -25.78
CA ASN A 218 -7.61 -29.82 -26.07
C ASN A 218 -9.05 -29.39 -26.51
N THR A 219 -9.30 -28.06 -26.56
CA THR A 219 -10.11 -27.25 -27.56
C THR A 219 -11.45 -27.79 -28.13
N ALA A 220 -12.54 -27.00 -28.31
CA ALA A 220 -12.84 -25.55 -28.17
C ALA A 220 -14.34 -25.36 -27.77
N ASP A 221 -15.14 -24.29 -28.00
CA ASP A 221 -15.07 -22.98 -28.71
C ASP A 221 -16.02 -21.97 -27.99
N MET A 222 -15.91 -20.63 -28.09
CA MET A 222 -16.50 -19.67 -29.07
C MET A 222 -18.01 -19.85 -29.40
N MET A 223 -18.88 -18.82 -29.43
CA MET A 223 -18.73 -17.35 -29.26
C MET A 223 -20.03 -16.69 -28.69
N SER A 224 -20.05 -15.37 -28.52
CA SER A 224 -21.23 -14.51 -28.16
C SER A 224 -21.72 -13.73 -29.42
N PRO A 225 -22.74 -12.81 -29.41
CA PRO A 225 -23.60 -12.28 -28.33
C PRO A 225 -25.11 -12.05 -28.70
N GLU A 226 -25.80 -11.21 -27.91
CA GLU A 226 -26.92 -10.27 -28.25
C GLU A 226 -28.45 -10.54 -28.00
N SER A 227 -29.09 -9.45 -27.55
CA SER A 227 -30.49 -8.98 -27.46
C SER A 227 -31.77 -9.89 -27.44
N VAL A 228 -32.44 -9.89 -26.27
CA VAL A 228 -33.83 -9.41 -26.00
C VAL A 228 -35.00 -9.76 -26.97
N GLN A 229 -35.82 -10.76 -26.57
CA GLN A 229 -37.32 -10.86 -26.65
C GLN A 229 -38.08 -10.74 -28.00
N PRO A 230 -39.41 -11.09 -28.11
CA PRO A 230 -40.35 -11.75 -27.17
C PRO A 230 -41.07 -13.01 -27.75
N ASN A 231 -42.05 -13.52 -26.99
CA ASN A 231 -43.03 -14.61 -27.26
C ASN A 231 -43.50 -14.82 -28.73
N HIS A 232 -43.59 -16.08 -29.21
CA HIS A 232 -44.85 -16.88 -29.19
C HIS A 232 -44.73 -18.31 -29.78
N ASN A 233 -45.55 -19.20 -29.20
CA ASN A 233 -46.21 -20.43 -29.72
C ASN A 233 -45.84 -21.10 -31.07
N LEU A 234 -45.71 -22.44 -30.95
CA LEU A 234 -46.28 -23.52 -31.80
C LEU A 234 -45.71 -23.90 -33.19
N ASP A 235 -45.52 -25.22 -33.29
CA ASP A 235 -45.85 -26.16 -34.38
C ASP A 235 -44.90 -26.59 -35.52
N ILE A 236 -44.44 -27.85 -35.37
CA ILE A 236 -44.43 -29.00 -36.30
C ILE A 236 -44.21 -28.76 -37.81
N ARG A 237 -43.15 -29.39 -38.36
CA ARG A 237 -43.12 -30.40 -39.48
C ARG A 237 -41.73 -30.40 -40.15
N HIS A 238 -41.19 -31.46 -40.78
CA HIS A 238 -41.27 -32.93 -40.72
C HIS A 238 -40.59 -33.46 -42.02
N ALA A 239 -39.98 -34.65 -41.99
CA ALA A 239 -39.63 -35.54 -43.12
C ALA A 239 -38.45 -35.18 -44.08
N GLY A 240 -37.88 -36.24 -44.70
CA GLY A 240 -36.69 -36.22 -45.59
C GLY A 240 -35.49 -37.02 -45.04
N ILE A 241 -35.56 -38.31 -44.71
CA ILE A 241 -35.72 -39.51 -45.56
C ILE A 241 -34.44 -39.87 -46.38
N GLU A 242 -33.71 -40.88 -45.88
CA GLU A 242 -32.96 -41.95 -46.61
C GLU A 242 -31.72 -41.56 -47.48
N ASN A 243 -30.66 -42.36 -47.67
CA ASN A 243 -30.25 -43.74 -47.26
C ASN A 243 -28.68 -43.85 -47.36
N TRP A 244 -27.93 -44.90 -46.99
CA TRP A 244 -28.23 -46.30 -46.60
C TRP A 244 -27.09 -46.97 -45.75
N LEU A 245 -27.25 -48.30 -45.58
CA LEU A 245 -26.37 -49.42 -45.14
C LEU A 245 -24.82 -49.30 -45.39
N GLN A 246 -23.93 -49.97 -44.63
CA GLN A 246 -23.96 -51.36 -44.08
C GLN A 246 -23.20 -51.53 -42.73
N GLY A 247 -23.48 -52.62 -41.97
CA GLY A 247 -22.45 -53.34 -41.16
C GLY A 247 -22.49 -53.27 -39.62
N GLN A 248 -23.37 -54.05 -38.97
CA GLN A 248 -23.29 -54.52 -37.57
C GLN A 248 -23.01 -56.06 -37.56
N PRO A 249 -22.87 -56.80 -36.42
CA PRO A 249 -22.90 -56.49 -34.96
C PRO A 249 -21.55 -56.76 -34.23
N VAL A 250 -21.23 -56.48 -32.95
CA VAL A 250 -21.90 -56.45 -31.61
C VAL A 250 -21.90 -57.80 -30.83
N TYR A 251 -21.69 -57.70 -29.50
CA TYR A 251 -21.76 -58.68 -28.37
C TYR A 251 -20.43 -59.24 -27.79
N SER A 252 -20.29 -59.53 -26.47
CA SER A 252 -20.76 -58.89 -25.20
C SER A 252 -20.10 -59.59 -23.97
N GLU A 253 -20.39 -59.08 -22.76
CA GLU A 253 -20.29 -59.71 -21.41
C GLU A 253 -18.94 -60.30 -20.94
N LEU A 254 -18.34 -59.85 -19.83
CA LEU A 254 -18.75 -59.98 -18.41
C LEU A 254 -18.78 -61.41 -17.87
N VAL A 255 -17.90 -61.70 -16.90
CA VAL A 255 -18.20 -62.19 -15.52
C VAL A 255 -16.85 -62.28 -14.76
N ALA A 256 -16.88 -62.38 -13.41
CA ALA A 256 -15.75 -62.05 -12.53
C ALA A 256 -15.31 -63.19 -11.58
N HIS A 257 -14.33 -62.86 -10.73
CA HIS A 257 -14.00 -63.39 -9.39
C HIS A 257 -12.75 -64.28 -9.13
N ASN A 258 -12.02 -63.82 -8.09
CA ASN A 258 -11.43 -64.57 -6.97
C ASN A 258 -10.05 -65.28 -7.07
N SER A 259 -9.02 -64.48 -6.77
CA SER A 259 -8.17 -64.58 -5.55
C SER A 259 -7.41 -65.89 -5.21
N THR A 260 -6.07 -65.80 -5.20
CA THR A 260 -5.12 -66.00 -4.05
C THR A 260 -3.70 -66.16 -4.62
N ALA A 261 -2.71 -65.30 -4.37
CA ALA A 261 -2.01 -64.93 -3.13
C ALA A 261 -0.89 -65.89 -2.68
N ARG A 262 0.38 -65.53 -2.92
CA ARG A 262 1.49 -65.51 -1.91
C ARG A 262 2.82 -64.93 -2.44
N ARG A 263 3.65 -64.41 -1.52
CA ARG A 263 5.10 -64.12 -1.66
C ARG A 263 5.89 -65.45 -1.52
N CYS A 264 7.17 -65.63 -1.86
CA CYS A 264 8.40 -64.84 -1.61
C CYS A 264 9.51 -65.25 -2.64
N VAL A 265 10.48 -64.41 -3.03
CA VAL A 265 11.84 -64.23 -2.43
C VAL A 265 12.64 -65.57 -2.37
N THR A 266 13.85 -65.74 -2.94
CA THR A 266 15.05 -64.83 -3.05
C THR A 266 15.99 -65.18 -4.23
N ASN A 267 16.84 -64.23 -4.63
CA ASN A 267 18.26 -64.32 -5.08
C ASN A 267 18.75 -65.45 -6.02
N HIS A 268 19.32 -65.17 -7.19
CA HIS A 268 20.58 -64.43 -7.52
C HIS A 268 21.88 -65.27 -7.46
N SER A 269 22.53 -65.36 -8.63
CA SER A 269 23.98 -65.53 -8.81
C SER A 269 24.76 -64.34 -8.22
N GLY A 270 26.06 -64.41 -7.93
CA GLY A 270 27.03 -65.49 -8.16
C GLY A 270 28.24 -64.98 -8.96
N THR A 271 29.45 -64.98 -8.37
CA THR A 271 30.65 -64.42 -9.02
C THR A 271 31.95 -65.08 -8.52
N PHE A 272 32.65 -65.71 -9.47
CA PHE A 272 34.11 -65.82 -9.64
C PHE A 272 35.08 -65.45 -8.50
N PHE A 273 36.08 -66.33 -8.27
CA PHE A 273 37.47 -66.09 -8.72
C PHE A 273 38.27 -67.41 -8.74
N SER A 274 39.42 -67.44 -9.45
CA SER A 274 40.27 -68.63 -9.61
C SER A 274 41.75 -68.31 -9.37
N SER A 275 42.47 -69.17 -8.63
CA SER A 275 43.93 -69.11 -8.52
C SER A 275 44.57 -70.42 -7.98
N THR A 276 45.47 -71.00 -8.78
CA THR A 276 46.70 -71.75 -8.43
C THR A 276 46.78 -72.63 -7.16
N GLY A 277 47.17 -73.91 -7.32
CA GLY A 277 47.78 -74.73 -6.25
C GLY A 277 47.92 -76.21 -6.63
N SER A 278 49.13 -76.79 -6.50
CA SER A 278 49.46 -78.14 -7.01
C SER A 278 49.95 -79.12 -5.94
N SER A 279 49.42 -80.36 -5.91
CA SER A 279 50.18 -81.57 -5.48
C SER A 279 49.37 -82.89 -5.63
N ASN A 280 49.98 -83.87 -6.33
CA ASN A 280 50.28 -85.26 -5.91
C ASN A 280 49.60 -85.82 -4.64
N CYS A 281 49.16 -87.09 -4.49
CA CYS A 281 48.97 -88.31 -5.32
C CYS A 281 47.99 -89.25 -4.53
N SER A 282 47.54 -90.47 -4.86
CA SER A 282 47.91 -91.58 -5.79
C SER A 282 46.59 -92.35 -6.16
N GLY A 283 46.48 -93.59 -6.68
CA GLY A 283 47.42 -94.63 -7.16
C GLY A 283 46.79 -96.06 -7.15
N SER A 284 46.89 -96.79 -8.27
CA SER A 284 46.44 -98.19 -8.55
C SER A 284 44.92 -98.52 -8.44
N SER A 285 44.24 -99.32 -9.31
CA SER A 285 44.53 -100.20 -10.47
C SER A 285 44.41 -101.73 -10.24
N ALA A 286 43.43 -102.35 -10.92
CA ALA A 286 43.38 -103.73 -11.44
C ALA A 286 42.24 -103.76 -12.51
N TYR A 287 42.41 -104.18 -13.78
CA TYR A 287 42.81 -105.49 -14.37
C TYR A 287 41.75 -106.61 -14.24
N ILE A 288 41.46 -107.48 -15.22
CA ILE A 288 41.48 -107.47 -16.71
C ILE A 288 40.78 -108.77 -17.24
N ARG A 289 40.69 -109.03 -18.57
CA ARG A 289 40.33 -110.33 -19.25
C ARG A 289 38.82 -110.77 -19.26
N ASP A 290 38.34 -111.64 -20.16
CA ASP A 290 39.00 -112.41 -21.25
C ASP A 290 38.15 -112.69 -22.52
N SER A 291 38.81 -113.30 -23.52
CA SER A 291 38.42 -113.98 -24.79
C SER A 291 36.99 -114.53 -25.02
N SER A 292 36.40 -114.57 -26.23
CA SER A 292 36.77 -115.11 -27.58
C SER A 292 36.46 -116.61 -27.83
N ASN A 293 35.59 -116.95 -28.81
CA ASN A 293 35.95 -117.76 -30.03
C ASN A 293 34.77 -118.09 -30.99
N PRO A 294 35.04 -118.55 -32.25
CA PRO A 294 34.04 -118.91 -33.27
C PRO A 294 34.01 -120.41 -33.69
N GLY A 295 33.02 -120.81 -34.52
CA GLY A 295 32.93 -122.08 -35.27
C GLY A 295 31.52 -122.25 -35.90
N VAL A 296 31.26 -122.27 -37.22
CA VAL A 296 31.74 -123.09 -38.36
C VAL A 296 31.00 -124.44 -38.50
N ARG A 297 30.16 -124.59 -39.54
CA ARG A 297 30.13 -125.72 -40.51
C ARG A 297 29.05 -125.61 -41.63
N ILE A 298 29.45 -125.96 -42.86
CA ILE A 298 28.76 -126.81 -43.89
C ILE A 298 27.31 -126.40 -44.24
N GLU A 299 27.03 -125.73 -45.37
CA GLU A 299 26.99 -126.18 -46.79
C GLU A 299 25.56 -126.59 -47.23
N GLU A 300 25.34 -126.66 -48.55
CA GLU A 300 24.02 -126.76 -49.25
C GLU A 300 23.11 -125.52 -49.04
N GLU A 301 22.36 -124.99 -50.03
CA GLU A 301 22.18 -125.37 -51.43
C GLU A 301 22.10 -124.12 -52.35
N ASN A 302 22.33 -124.29 -53.66
CA ASN A 302 22.32 -123.19 -54.63
C ASN A 302 20.95 -123.07 -55.34
N GLN A 303 20.12 -122.07 -54.99
CA GLN A 303 19.26 -121.39 -55.99
C GLN A 303 18.61 -120.04 -55.60
N ASN A 304 18.62 -119.60 -54.33
CA ASN A 304 17.93 -118.34 -53.94
C ASN A 304 18.78 -117.05 -54.05
N ARG A 305 20.08 -117.17 -54.36
CA ARG A 305 21.11 -116.11 -54.23
C ARG A 305 20.96 -114.89 -55.16
N GLN A 306 19.96 -114.83 -56.02
CA GLN A 306 19.73 -113.70 -56.94
C GLN A 306 18.46 -112.90 -56.62
N ALA A 307 17.61 -113.39 -55.72
CA ALA A 307 16.53 -112.61 -55.08
C ALA A 307 16.94 -112.14 -53.67
N GLU A 308 17.67 -112.97 -52.93
CA GLU A 308 18.18 -112.59 -51.60
C GLU A 308 19.30 -111.55 -51.67
N ALA A 309 20.13 -111.55 -52.71
CA ALA A 309 21.18 -110.55 -52.88
C ALA A 309 20.61 -109.14 -53.13
N SER A 310 19.63 -109.01 -54.03
CA SER A 310 18.94 -107.76 -54.31
C SER A 310 18.10 -107.29 -53.13
N SER A 311 17.31 -108.17 -52.51
CA SER A 311 16.54 -107.87 -51.30
C SER A 311 17.43 -107.46 -50.12
N SER A 312 18.57 -108.12 -49.92
CA SER A 312 19.55 -107.76 -48.87
C SER A 312 20.26 -106.43 -49.18
N GLU A 313 20.58 -106.14 -50.44
CA GLU A 313 21.14 -104.85 -50.84
C GLU A 313 20.13 -103.70 -50.62
N GLU A 314 18.83 -103.93 -50.89
CA GLU A 314 17.76 -103.00 -50.55
C GLU A 314 17.57 -102.84 -49.04
N LEU A 315 17.60 -103.93 -48.26
CA LEU A 315 17.57 -103.88 -46.79
C LEU A 315 18.78 -103.16 -46.17
N MET A 316 19.93 -103.20 -46.85
CA MET A 316 21.14 -102.46 -46.46
C MET A 316 21.09 -100.99 -46.90
N LYS A 317 20.42 -100.66 -48.01
CA LYS A 317 20.09 -99.27 -48.39
C LYS A 317 19.07 -98.68 -47.42
N HIS A 318 18.02 -99.43 -47.06
CA HIS A 318 17.01 -99.03 -46.08
C HIS A 318 17.64 -98.73 -44.72
N ARG A 319 18.45 -99.64 -44.16
CA ARG A 319 19.15 -99.38 -42.87
C ARG A 319 20.15 -98.24 -42.90
N ARG A 320 20.76 -97.93 -44.06
CA ARG A 320 21.58 -96.71 -44.23
C ARG A 320 20.71 -95.46 -44.16
N LEU A 321 19.60 -95.43 -44.90
CA LEU A 321 18.65 -94.31 -44.87
C LEU A 321 18.01 -94.14 -43.49
N GLU A 322 17.67 -95.22 -42.78
CA GLU A 322 17.18 -95.16 -41.39
C GLU A 322 18.22 -94.57 -40.42
N SER A 323 19.50 -94.94 -40.59
CA SER A 323 20.59 -94.38 -39.80
C SER A 323 20.82 -92.89 -40.11
N GLU A 324 20.76 -92.51 -41.39
CA GLU A 324 20.91 -91.13 -41.87
C GLU A 324 19.75 -90.25 -41.40
N VAL A 325 18.50 -90.74 -41.48
CA VAL A 325 17.31 -90.09 -40.92
C VAL A 325 17.40 -89.95 -39.40
N LEU A 326 17.91 -90.96 -38.69
CA LEU A 326 18.12 -90.89 -37.24
C LEU A 326 19.23 -89.88 -36.87
N GLU A 327 20.30 -89.80 -37.67
CA GLU A 327 21.36 -88.80 -37.51
C GLU A 327 20.82 -87.38 -37.74
N VAL A 328 20.02 -87.17 -38.78
CA VAL A 328 19.33 -85.91 -39.05
C VAL A 328 18.35 -85.56 -37.91
N LEU A 329 17.56 -86.52 -37.42
CA LEU A 329 16.65 -86.32 -36.29
C LEU A 329 17.40 -85.89 -35.01
N ASN A 330 18.56 -86.49 -34.74
CA ASN A 330 19.41 -86.13 -33.61
C ASN A 330 20.05 -84.73 -33.78
N LYS A 331 20.46 -84.36 -35.00
CA LYS A 331 20.90 -82.99 -35.33
C LYS A 331 19.79 -81.96 -35.14
N VAL A 332 18.57 -82.26 -35.58
CA VAL A 332 17.39 -81.38 -35.38
C VAL A 332 17.10 -81.18 -33.89
N LYS A 333 17.08 -82.25 -33.08
CA LYS A 333 16.90 -82.16 -31.62
C LYS A 333 18.01 -81.36 -30.94
N ALA A 334 19.26 -81.50 -31.38
CA ALA A 334 20.38 -80.72 -30.85
C ALA A 334 20.22 -79.22 -31.19
N LEU A 335 19.78 -78.89 -32.41
CA LEU A 335 19.48 -77.52 -32.84
C LEU A 335 18.28 -76.92 -32.09
N GLU A 336 17.23 -77.71 -31.82
CA GLU A 336 16.07 -77.30 -31.04
C GLU A 336 16.44 -76.95 -29.60
N ILE A 337 17.24 -77.80 -28.94
CA ILE A 337 17.77 -77.55 -27.59
C ILE A 337 18.68 -76.31 -27.58
N ALA A 338 19.55 -76.15 -28.59
CA ALA A 338 20.40 -74.98 -28.73
C ALA A 338 19.56 -73.69 -28.89
N TYR A 339 18.58 -73.69 -29.80
CA TYR A 339 17.66 -72.58 -30.03
C TYR A 339 16.86 -72.20 -28.77
N LEU A 340 16.38 -73.17 -28.00
CA LEU A 340 15.70 -72.91 -26.72
C LEU A 340 16.63 -72.27 -25.69
N SER A 341 17.91 -72.67 -25.64
CA SER A 341 18.91 -72.06 -24.75
C SER A 341 19.31 -70.64 -25.18
N GLU A 342 19.43 -70.38 -26.49
CA GLU A 342 19.66 -69.05 -27.05
C GLU A 342 18.46 -68.13 -26.82
N SER A 343 17.24 -68.64 -27.04
CA SER A 343 15.99 -67.91 -26.78
C SER A 343 15.82 -67.54 -25.30
N LYS A 344 16.34 -68.35 -24.38
CA LYS A 344 16.36 -68.03 -22.95
C LYS A 344 17.39 -66.95 -22.63
N THR A 345 18.65 -67.13 -23.05
CA THR A 345 19.73 -66.16 -22.78
C THR A 345 19.48 -64.80 -23.43
N ARG A 346 18.85 -64.77 -24.61
CA ARG A 346 18.38 -63.53 -25.25
C ARG A 346 17.37 -62.77 -24.39
N ARG A 347 16.38 -63.45 -23.79
CA ARG A 347 15.41 -62.82 -22.88
C ARG A 347 16.06 -62.29 -21.60
N GLU A 348 17.00 -63.04 -21.03
CA GLU A 348 17.78 -62.58 -19.86
C GLU A 348 18.64 -61.34 -20.19
N ALA A 349 19.15 -61.24 -21.42
CA ALA A 349 19.84 -60.04 -21.94
C ALA A 349 18.88 -58.86 -22.21
N GLU A 350 17.67 -59.12 -22.72
CA GLU A 350 16.64 -58.10 -22.97
C GLU A 350 16.11 -57.50 -21.67
N ASP A 351 15.83 -58.31 -20.65
CA ASP A 351 15.36 -57.84 -19.33
C ASP A 351 16.45 -57.05 -18.59
N THR A 352 17.72 -57.48 -18.65
CA THR A 352 18.83 -56.71 -18.06
C THR A 352 19.09 -55.40 -18.80
N LEU A 353 19.07 -55.39 -20.13
CA LEU A 353 19.14 -54.16 -20.94
C LEU A 353 18.02 -53.18 -20.56
N LYS A 354 16.78 -53.67 -20.49
CA LYS A 354 15.60 -52.87 -20.09
C LYS A 354 15.75 -52.26 -18.70
N SER A 355 16.32 -53.00 -17.74
CA SER A 355 16.64 -52.46 -16.41
C SER A 355 17.68 -51.34 -16.47
N THR A 356 18.75 -51.50 -17.27
CA THR A 356 19.79 -50.46 -17.39
C THR A 356 19.27 -49.18 -18.08
N ILE A 357 18.35 -49.30 -19.05
CA ILE A 357 17.70 -48.15 -19.70
C ILE A 357 16.86 -47.37 -18.67
N GLN A 358 16.08 -48.04 -17.84
CA GLN A 358 15.29 -47.39 -16.78
C GLN A 358 16.17 -46.68 -15.74
N GLU A 359 17.33 -47.23 -15.42
CA GLU A 359 18.31 -46.59 -14.54
C GLU A 359 18.95 -45.36 -15.19
N GLN A 360 19.35 -45.41 -16.46
CA GLN A 360 19.87 -44.25 -17.19
C GLN A 360 18.81 -43.15 -17.35
N GLU A 361 17.55 -43.48 -17.64
CA GLU A 361 16.45 -42.50 -17.64
C GLU A 361 16.28 -41.78 -16.31
N LYS A 362 16.44 -42.49 -15.18
CA LYS A 362 16.37 -41.91 -13.83
C LYS A 362 17.56 -40.97 -13.59
N LEU A 363 18.77 -41.39 -13.95
CA LEU A 363 19.98 -40.57 -13.82
C LEU A 363 19.94 -39.31 -14.71
N LEU A 364 19.35 -39.39 -15.90
CA LEU A 364 19.12 -38.22 -16.77
C LEU A 364 18.16 -37.21 -16.13
N LYS A 365 17.03 -37.67 -15.57
CA LYS A 365 16.06 -36.81 -14.88
C LYS A 365 16.67 -36.14 -13.62
N GLU A 366 17.52 -36.86 -12.89
CA GLU A 366 18.28 -36.32 -11.75
C GLU A 366 19.32 -35.27 -12.20
N ARG A 367 20.07 -35.55 -13.28
CA ARG A 367 21.00 -34.60 -13.91
C ARG A 367 20.28 -33.32 -14.35
N GLU A 368 19.09 -33.41 -14.94
CA GLU A 368 18.31 -32.26 -15.41
C GLU A 368 17.76 -31.38 -14.28
N GLU A 369 17.43 -31.91 -13.11
CA GLU A 369 17.06 -31.07 -11.96
C GLU A 369 18.30 -30.41 -11.33
N ILE A 370 19.43 -31.13 -11.24
CA ILE A 370 20.71 -30.57 -10.78
C ILE A 370 21.15 -29.42 -11.70
N GLU A 371 21.04 -29.58 -13.02
CA GLU A 371 21.40 -28.52 -13.98
C GLU A 371 20.44 -27.32 -13.87
N ARG A 372 19.14 -27.53 -13.65
CA ARG A 372 18.18 -26.45 -13.40
C ARG A 372 18.46 -25.72 -12.07
N GLU A 373 18.83 -26.42 -11.01
CA GLU A 373 19.21 -25.80 -9.73
C GLU A 373 20.55 -25.06 -9.80
N LEU A 374 21.51 -25.59 -10.56
CA LEU A 374 22.77 -24.89 -10.87
C LEU A 374 22.49 -23.57 -11.61
N GLN A 375 21.60 -23.57 -12.61
CA GLN A 375 21.22 -22.32 -13.27
C GLN A 375 20.42 -21.36 -12.35
N ARG A 376 19.61 -21.85 -11.40
CA ARG A 376 18.94 -21.00 -10.39
C ARG A 376 19.98 -20.34 -9.47
N THR A 377 20.91 -21.11 -8.94
CA THR A 377 21.97 -20.63 -8.04
C THR A 377 22.93 -19.67 -8.73
N MET A 378 23.36 -19.94 -9.98
CA MET A 378 24.19 -19.00 -10.76
C MET A 378 23.52 -17.64 -10.97
N ARG A 379 22.22 -17.60 -11.30
CA ARG A 379 21.46 -16.33 -11.42
C ARG A 379 21.39 -15.58 -10.09
N ASN A 380 21.24 -16.30 -8.97
CA ASN A 380 21.25 -15.70 -7.64
C ASN A 380 22.63 -15.13 -7.26
N VAL A 381 23.73 -15.82 -7.60
CA VAL A 381 25.10 -15.32 -7.37
C VAL A 381 25.35 -14.04 -8.18
N ALA A 382 25.00 -14.01 -9.47
CA ALA A 382 25.14 -12.81 -10.30
C ALA A 382 24.31 -11.62 -9.78
N LEU A 383 23.10 -11.88 -9.25
CA LEU A 383 22.27 -10.84 -8.61
C LEU A 383 22.88 -10.33 -7.30
N LEU A 384 23.56 -11.18 -6.52
CA LEU A 384 24.25 -10.80 -5.29
C LEU A 384 25.54 -10.01 -5.57
N ASP A 385 26.31 -10.41 -6.57
CA ASP A 385 27.51 -9.68 -7.02
C ASP A 385 27.16 -8.26 -7.51
N ASN A 386 26.14 -8.12 -8.37
CA ASN A 386 25.65 -6.81 -8.81
C ASN A 386 25.22 -5.91 -7.62
N ARG A 387 24.58 -6.49 -6.60
CA ARG A 387 24.21 -5.77 -5.36
C ARG A 387 25.43 -5.40 -4.52
N ALA A 388 26.47 -6.22 -4.48
CA ALA A 388 27.72 -5.93 -3.77
C ALA A 388 28.51 -4.82 -4.48
N GLN A 389 28.57 -4.83 -5.81
CA GLN A 389 29.18 -3.77 -6.62
C GLN A 389 28.47 -2.42 -6.40
N GLU A 390 27.14 -2.37 -6.49
CA GLU A 390 26.38 -1.14 -6.25
C GLU A 390 26.42 -0.68 -4.78
N ALA A 391 26.59 -1.58 -3.82
CA ALA A 391 26.86 -1.22 -2.42
C ALA A 391 28.27 -0.61 -2.23
N ASN A 392 29.29 -1.14 -2.91
CA ASN A 392 30.63 -0.56 -2.92
C ASN A 392 30.66 0.82 -3.59
N ARG A 393 29.98 0.98 -4.72
CA ARG A 393 29.86 2.27 -5.42
C ARG A 393 29.28 3.36 -4.50
N ARG A 394 28.22 3.04 -3.74
CA ARG A 394 27.65 3.95 -2.72
C ARG A 394 28.56 4.21 -1.54
N ARG A 395 29.35 3.21 -1.11
CA ARG A 395 30.38 3.40 -0.06
C ARG A 395 31.44 4.39 -0.52
N GLU A 396 31.84 4.36 -1.80
CA GLU A 396 32.78 5.31 -2.39
C GLU A 396 32.17 6.72 -2.51
N GLU A 397 30.93 6.86 -3.01
CA GLU A 397 30.18 8.14 -3.02
C GLU A 397 30.17 8.80 -1.62
N VAL A 398 29.84 8.03 -0.58
CA VAL A 398 29.81 8.52 0.83
C VAL A 398 31.19 8.87 1.38
N VAL A 399 32.27 8.24 0.90
CA VAL A 399 33.65 8.57 1.30
C VAL A 399 34.11 9.89 0.67
N GLU A 400 33.74 10.16 -0.59
CA GLU A 400 34.00 11.46 -1.24
C GLU A 400 33.21 12.60 -0.60
N GLU A 401 31.92 12.37 -0.26
CA GLU A 401 31.12 13.31 0.52
C GLU A 401 31.74 13.58 1.90
N LEU A 402 32.22 12.54 2.60
CA LEU A 402 32.87 12.68 3.91
C LEU A 402 34.17 13.48 3.83
N HIS A 403 35.03 13.25 2.83
CA HIS A 403 36.24 14.05 2.61
C HIS A 403 35.89 15.52 2.30
N THR A 404 34.84 15.76 1.50
CA THR A 404 34.36 17.11 1.20
C THR A 404 33.82 17.81 2.46
N ALA A 405 33.08 17.11 3.31
CA ALA A 405 32.60 17.62 4.59
C ALA A 405 33.77 17.93 5.56
N GLN A 406 34.78 17.07 5.64
CA GLN A 406 35.99 17.30 6.45
C GLN A 406 36.75 18.55 6.00
N ALA A 407 36.92 18.75 4.68
CA ALA A 407 37.54 19.95 4.13
C ALA A 407 36.73 21.21 4.51
N ASN A 408 35.41 21.20 4.33
CA ASN A 408 34.53 22.31 4.69
C ASN A 408 34.58 22.64 6.19
N ILE A 409 34.66 21.63 7.07
CA ILE A 409 34.82 21.82 8.52
C ILE A 409 36.13 22.54 8.84
N ALA A 410 37.24 22.19 8.18
CA ALA A 410 38.52 22.88 8.36
C ALA A 410 38.44 24.37 7.93
N THR A 411 37.79 24.66 6.80
CA THR A 411 37.56 26.04 6.34
C THR A 411 36.71 26.85 7.33
N LEU A 412 35.62 26.25 7.86
CA LEU A 412 34.76 26.88 8.86
C LEU A 412 35.46 27.11 10.20
N GLN A 413 36.36 26.21 10.61
CA GLN A 413 37.21 26.41 11.79
C GLN A 413 38.17 27.60 11.62
N LEU A 414 38.77 27.75 10.43
CA LEU A 414 39.65 28.89 10.12
C LEU A 414 38.90 30.23 10.15
N GLU A 415 37.75 30.32 9.49
CA GLU A 415 36.92 31.53 9.54
C GLU A 415 36.34 31.80 10.95
N THR A 416 36.03 30.76 11.73
CA THR A 416 35.67 30.92 13.15
C THR A 416 36.81 31.55 13.96
N GLN A 417 38.07 31.19 13.70
CA GLN A 417 39.21 31.86 14.34
C GLN A 417 39.38 33.31 13.86
N ARG A 418 39.15 33.58 12.57
CA ARG A 418 39.19 34.93 11.99
C ARG A 418 38.14 35.86 12.63
N ILE A 419 36.89 35.40 12.73
CA ILE A 419 35.79 36.14 13.36
C ILE A 419 36.09 36.37 14.86
N LYS A 420 36.62 35.37 15.57
CA LYS A 420 37.07 35.54 16.97
C LYS A 420 38.16 36.61 17.10
N ARG A 421 39.09 36.69 16.15
CA ARG A 421 40.14 37.72 16.11
C ARG A 421 39.55 39.12 15.88
N HIS A 422 38.74 39.30 14.83
CA HIS A 422 38.05 40.57 14.56
C HIS A 422 37.18 41.03 15.73
N LYS A 423 36.50 40.10 16.44
CA LYS A 423 35.71 40.41 17.64
C LYS A 423 36.58 40.88 18.82
N MET A 424 37.80 40.34 18.95
CA MET A 424 38.77 40.76 19.97
C MET A 424 39.37 42.15 19.63
N GLU A 425 39.74 42.37 18.37
CA GLU A 425 40.21 43.67 17.85
C GLU A 425 39.12 44.75 17.98
N ALA A 426 37.85 44.40 17.75
CA ALA A 426 36.71 45.30 17.96
C ALA A 426 36.44 45.61 19.44
N ALA A 427 36.61 44.64 20.35
CA ALA A 427 36.48 44.88 21.80
C ALA A 427 37.59 45.81 22.32
N ASP A 428 38.84 45.53 21.95
CA ASP A 428 40.01 46.38 22.23
C ASP A 428 39.86 47.80 21.62
N CYS A 429 39.24 47.91 20.44
CA CYS A 429 38.83 49.20 19.89
C CYS A 429 37.75 49.88 20.76
N LEU A 430 36.68 49.18 21.14
CA LEU A 430 35.59 49.73 21.95
C LEU A 430 36.05 50.23 23.33
N ASP A 431 37.01 49.56 23.98
CA ASP A 431 37.54 50.04 25.26
C ASP A 431 38.53 51.22 25.08
N ARG A 432 39.26 51.30 23.96
CA ARG A 432 39.96 52.55 23.55
C ARG A 432 39.00 53.73 23.30
N TRP A 433 37.78 53.47 22.78
CA TRP A 433 36.73 54.49 22.67
C TRP A 433 36.15 54.85 24.05
N ARG A 434 35.87 53.86 24.90
CA ARG A 434 35.34 54.05 26.27
C ARG A 434 36.27 54.94 27.10
N GLY A 435 37.58 54.72 27.01
CA GLY A 435 38.61 55.55 27.66
C GLY A 435 38.73 56.99 27.14
N ARG A 436 38.04 57.36 26.05
CA ARG A 436 38.00 58.73 25.51
C ARG A 436 36.64 59.42 25.70
N GLY A 437 35.62 58.70 26.15
CA GLY A 437 34.22 59.18 26.18
C GLY A 437 33.79 59.97 27.42
N GLN A 438 34.63 60.10 28.45
CA GLN A 438 34.25 60.75 29.72
C GLN A 438 34.43 62.29 29.71
N ALA A 439 33.96 62.95 28.64
CA ALA A 439 33.93 64.41 28.57
C ALA A 439 32.66 64.93 27.86
N ARG A 440 31.93 65.80 28.57
CA ARG A 440 30.75 66.61 28.14
C ARG A 440 29.38 65.91 28.05
N THR A 441 28.61 66.22 29.09
CA THR A 441 27.16 66.13 29.33
C THR A 441 26.31 66.98 28.34
N VAL A 442 24.97 66.93 28.50
CA VAL A 442 23.92 67.93 28.14
C VAL A 442 22.95 67.60 26.99
N ASN A 443 21.84 66.93 27.35
CA ASN A 443 20.41 67.36 27.21
C ASN A 443 19.60 67.26 25.87
N CYS A 444 18.28 67.05 26.10
CA CYS A 444 17.05 67.40 25.35
C CYS A 444 16.73 66.93 23.90
N ASN A 445 15.62 66.17 23.82
CA ASN A 445 14.48 66.21 22.86
C ASN A 445 14.67 66.45 21.35
N GLY A 446 14.06 65.57 20.54
CA GLY A 446 13.24 66.05 19.40
C GLY A 446 13.10 65.18 18.14
N HIS A 447 11.85 64.88 17.78
CA HIS A 447 11.32 64.65 16.41
C HIS A 447 11.67 63.37 15.62
N VAL A 448 10.89 63.17 14.54
CA VAL A 448 10.71 61.92 13.78
C VAL A 448 11.64 61.84 12.58
N GLY A 449 12.27 60.67 12.38
CA GLY A 449 12.89 60.28 11.12
C GLY A 449 12.24 59.02 10.56
N LEU A 450 11.47 59.14 9.47
CA LEU A 450 11.04 57.99 8.69
C LEU A 450 12.18 57.54 7.78
N HIS A 451 12.70 56.33 8.01
CA HIS A 451 13.47 55.61 7.01
C HIS A 451 13.00 54.17 6.91
N GLY A 452 12.96 53.64 5.69
CA GLY A 452 12.32 52.36 5.37
C GLY A 452 13.20 51.15 5.67
N ASP A 453 13.49 50.90 6.94
CA ASP A 453 14.38 49.81 7.32
C ASP A 453 13.78 48.43 7.03
N PHE A 454 14.61 47.58 6.44
CA PHE A 454 14.39 46.14 6.45
C PHE A 454 14.49 45.66 7.89
N ARG A 455 13.35 45.61 8.62
CA ARG A 455 13.26 44.92 9.90
C ARG A 455 13.75 43.48 9.70
N GLU A 456 14.99 43.25 10.14
CA GLU A 456 15.76 42.05 9.93
C GLU A 456 15.08 40.86 10.61
N LEU A 457 15.28 39.65 10.09
CA LEU A 457 14.68 38.46 10.70
C LEU A 457 15.32 38.23 12.07
N VAL A 458 14.53 38.29 13.13
CA VAL A 458 15.05 38.12 14.49
C VAL A 458 15.45 36.65 14.68
N GLU A 459 16.75 36.41 14.85
CA GLU A 459 17.22 35.13 15.39
C GLU A 459 16.88 35.08 16.89
N LEU A 460 16.15 34.05 17.29
CA LEU A 460 15.58 33.86 18.63
C LEU A 460 16.27 32.66 19.29
N SER A 461 16.60 32.79 20.56
CA SER A 461 17.22 31.69 21.31
C SER A 461 16.22 30.58 21.65
N SER A 462 16.72 29.35 21.83
CA SER A 462 15.94 28.23 22.36
C SER A 462 15.17 28.61 23.63
N SER A 463 15.80 29.36 24.55
CA SER A 463 15.19 29.74 25.83
C SER A 463 13.97 30.65 25.67
N GLU A 464 13.96 31.56 24.70
CA GLU A 464 12.82 32.42 24.42
C GLU A 464 11.65 31.63 23.84
N VAL A 465 11.93 30.71 22.91
CA VAL A 465 10.90 29.87 22.28
C VAL A 465 10.32 28.85 23.28
N GLN A 466 11.15 28.28 24.15
CA GLN A 466 10.70 27.41 25.25
C GLN A 466 9.84 28.20 26.26
N SER A 467 10.30 29.38 26.70
CA SER A 467 9.52 30.23 27.61
C SER A 467 8.18 30.65 27.00
N ALA A 468 8.14 30.96 25.70
CA ALA A 468 6.93 31.37 25.00
C ALA A 468 5.88 30.26 24.83
N THR A 469 6.28 28.98 24.91
CA THR A 469 5.43 27.80 24.64
C THR A 469 5.18 26.94 25.89
N CYS A 470 5.64 27.38 27.06
CA CYS A 470 5.70 26.56 28.29
C CYS A 470 6.41 25.21 28.01
N ASP A 471 7.63 25.31 27.49
CA ASP A 471 8.52 24.22 27.08
C ASP A 471 7.89 23.24 26.07
N PHE A 472 7.21 23.81 25.06
CA PHE A 472 6.44 23.10 24.03
C PHE A 472 5.33 22.20 24.59
N SER A 473 4.67 22.62 25.67
CA SER A 473 3.54 21.89 26.26
C SER A 473 2.42 21.63 25.24
N GLU A 474 1.92 20.39 25.22
CA GLU A 474 0.78 19.99 24.39
C GLU A 474 -0.50 20.81 24.70
N SER A 475 -0.61 21.46 25.87
CA SER A 475 -1.72 22.38 26.19
C SER A 475 -1.74 23.66 25.33
N PHE A 476 -0.60 24.03 24.74
CA PHE A 476 -0.45 25.19 23.85
C PHE A 476 -0.43 24.81 22.36
N LYS A 477 -0.53 23.51 22.05
CA LYS A 477 -0.46 23.00 20.68
C LYS A 477 -1.75 23.25 19.92
N ILE A 478 -1.65 24.02 18.84
CA ILE A 478 -2.79 24.39 17.97
C ILE A 478 -2.85 23.56 16.68
N GLY A 479 -1.78 22.85 16.33
CA GLY A 479 -1.77 21.96 15.16
C GLY A 479 -0.61 20.98 15.16
N GLN A 480 -0.77 19.90 14.39
CA GLN A 480 0.30 18.95 14.07
C GLN A 480 0.16 18.53 12.60
N GLY A 481 1.26 18.62 11.86
CA GLY A 481 1.35 18.24 10.45
C GLY A 481 2.47 17.24 10.20
N VAL A 482 2.74 16.95 8.93
CA VAL A 482 3.82 16.03 8.51
C VAL A 482 5.22 16.58 8.86
N PHE A 483 5.36 17.91 8.85
CA PHE A 483 6.65 18.61 9.00
C PHE A 483 6.98 18.98 10.46
N GLY A 484 6.00 18.97 11.36
CA GLY A 484 6.18 19.42 12.74
C GLY A 484 4.89 19.71 13.51
N CYS A 485 5.05 20.34 14.68
CA CYS A 485 3.96 20.78 15.55
C CYS A 485 3.91 22.31 15.61
N VAL A 486 2.70 22.87 15.66
CA VAL A 486 2.49 24.33 15.79
C VAL A 486 1.90 24.60 17.18
N TYR A 487 2.56 25.48 17.92
CA TYR A 487 2.17 25.92 19.25
C TYR A 487 1.74 27.39 19.21
N LYS A 488 0.71 27.75 19.97
CA LYS A 488 0.42 29.14 20.32
C LYS A 488 1.38 29.54 21.44
N GLY A 489 2.01 30.70 21.32
CA GLY A 489 2.85 31.24 22.38
C GLY A 489 2.63 32.73 22.59
N GLU A 490 3.33 33.28 23.58
CA GLU A 490 3.35 34.72 23.83
C GLU A 490 4.80 35.22 23.86
N MET A 491 5.12 36.23 23.05
CA MET A 491 6.45 36.80 22.91
C MET A 491 6.36 38.32 22.82
N LEU A 492 7.13 39.04 23.63
CA LEU A 492 7.19 40.52 23.63
C LEU A 492 5.79 41.19 23.74
N GLY A 493 4.89 40.61 24.55
CA GLY A 493 3.51 41.08 24.72
C GLY A 493 2.61 40.85 23.51
N ARG A 494 2.92 39.85 22.67
CA ARG A 494 2.15 39.50 21.46
C ARG A 494 1.92 37.99 21.37
N THR A 495 0.69 37.60 21.04
CA THR A 495 0.37 36.21 20.68
C THR A 495 1.05 35.84 19.36
N VAL A 496 1.78 34.73 19.35
CA VAL A 496 2.52 34.22 18.18
C VAL A 496 2.16 32.76 17.90
N ALA A 497 2.40 32.32 16.66
CA ALA A 497 2.37 30.91 16.28
C ALA A 497 3.81 30.42 16.08
N ILE A 498 4.15 29.28 16.68
CA ILE A 498 5.51 28.74 16.76
C ILE A 498 5.49 27.33 16.15
N LYS A 499 5.98 27.23 14.91
CA LYS A 499 6.07 25.98 14.12
C LYS A 499 7.42 25.32 14.41
N LYS A 500 7.44 24.33 15.30
CA LYS A 500 8.62 23.50 15.62
C LYS A 500 8.72 22.34 14.64
N LEU A 501 9.79 22.30 13.84
CA LEU A 501 10.00 21.28 12.82
C LEU A 501 10.64 20.00 13.40
N HIS A 502 10.37 18.86 12.78
CA HIS A 502 10.86 17.57 13.24
C HIS A 502 12.38 17.41 13.06
N HIS A 503 13.12 17.25 14.16
CA HIS A 503 14.60 17.26 14.22
C HIS A 503 15.30 16.07 13.51
N HIS A 504 14.56 15.16 12.88
CA HIS A 504 15.04 13.79 12.62
C HIS A 504 15.20 13.39 11.15
N ASN A 505 15.14 14.35 10.22
CA ASN A 505 15.46 14.15 8.81
C ASN A 505 16.16 15.39 8.24
N MET A 506 17.11 15.20 7.32
CA MET A 506 17.71 16.28 6.50
C MET A 506 16.65 17.15 5.82
N GLN A 507 15.50 16.54 5.47
CA GLN A 507 14.33 17.19 4.91
C GLN A 507 13.81 18.36 5.78
N GLY A 508 13.75 18.21 7.11
CA GLY A 508 13.26 19.25 8.01
C GLY A 508 14.20 20.45 8.13
N GLN A 509 15.51 20.21 8.03
CA GLN A 509 16.51 21.29 7.96
C GLN A 509 16.44 22.04 6.61
N PHE A 510 16.21 21.32 5.51
CA PHE A 510 15.97 21.94 4.20
C PHE A 510 14.70 22.80 4.20
N GLU A 511 13.59 22.27 4.73
CA GLU A 511 12.32 22.99 4.86
C GLU A 511 12.45 24.24 5.75
N PHE A 512 13.16 24.15 6.88
CA PHE A 512 13.47 25.29 7.76
C PHE A 512 14.20 26.41 7.01
N GLN A 513 15.30 26.07 6.32
CA GLN A 513 16.11 27.03 5.58
C GLN A 513 15.35 27.61 4.37
N GLN A 514 14.57 26.79 3.66
CA GLN A 514 13.75 27.23 2.53
C GLN A 514 12.64 28.19 2.98
N GLU A 515 11.92 27.87 4.07
CA GLU A 515 10.84 28.69 4.60
C GLU A 515 11.37 30.01 5.17
N ILE A 516 12.57 30.04 5.78
CA ILE A 516 13.29 31.27 6.15
C ILE A 516 13.68 32.09 4.91
N GLN A 517 14.35 31.46 3.93
CA GLN A 517 14.87 32.14 2.73
C GLN A 517 13.74 32.78 1.90
N VAL A 518 12.55 32.18 1.93
CA VAL A 518 11.35 32.67 1.25
C VAL A 518 10.59 33.67 2.13
N LEU A 519 10.05 33.27 3.30
CA LEU A 519 9.22 34.17 4.13
C LEU A 519 9.96 35.41 4.63
N GLY A 520 11.27 35.32 4.92
CA GLY A 520 12.08 36.46 5.34
C GLY A 520 12.17 37.59 4.30
N LYS A 521 11.80 37.33 3.04
CA LYS A 521 11.77 38.29 1.94
C LYS A 521 10.35 38.72 1.52
N LEU A 522 9.31 38.07 2.05
CA LEU A 522 7.92 38.29 1.64
C LEU A 522 7.23 39.29 2.58
N ARG A 523 6.62 40.33 2.01
CA ARG A 523 5.78 41.29 2.74
C ARG A 523 4.52 41.58 1.91
N HIS A 524 3.41 40.96 2.28
CA HIS A 524 2.12 41.07 1.60
C HIS A 524 0.98 40.86 2.61
N PRO A 525 -0.12 41.65 2.57
CA PRO A 525 -1.20 41.54 3.56
C PRO A 525 -1.84 40.14 3.65
N HIS A 526 -1.83 39.39 2.53
CA HIS A 526 -2.42 38.05 2.43
C HIS A 526 -1.41 36.90 2.47
N LEU A 527 -0.22 37.14 3.03
CA LEU A 527 0.78 36.12 3.37
C LEU A 527 1.11 36.19 4.86
N VAL A 528 1.38 35.06 5.51
CA VAL A 528 1.74 35.03 6.93
C VAL A 528 3.12 35.66 7.15
N THR A 529 3.18 36.64 8.06
CA THR A 529 4.41 37.35 8.41
C THR A 529 5.27 36.50 9.34
N LEU A 530 6.47 36.12 8.89
CA LEU A 530 7.52 35.57 9.76
C LEU A 530 8.08 36.70 10.63
N LEU A 531 8.11 36.48 11.95
CA LEU A 531 8.56 37.44 12.95
C LEU A 531 9.98 37.16 13.44
N GLY A 532 10.37 35.89 13.46
CA GLY A 532 11.69 35.40 13.87
C GLY A 532 11.86 33.91 13.64
N ALA A 533 13.07 33.40 13.86
CA ALA A 533 13.39 31.97 13.76
C ALA A 533 14.43 31.57 14.82
N CYS A 534 14.32 30.34 15.34
CA CYS A 534 15.25 29.77 16.30
C CYS A 534 15.98 28.59 15.66
N SER A 535 17.30 28.76 15.49
CA SER A 535 18.17 27.82 14.79
C SER A 535 18.55 26.59 15.62
N GLU A 536 18.48 26.67 16.96
CA GLU A 536 18.79 25.52 17.82
C GLU A 536 17.61 24.52 17.92
N THR A 537 16.36 25.00 17.80
CA THR A 537 15.14 24.16 17.92
C THR A 537 14.41 23.94 16.60
N TRP A 538 14.94 24.46 15.49
CA TRP A 538 14.29 24.50 14.17
C TRP A 538 12.83 25.00 14.27
N SER A 539 12.64 26.10 15.02
CA SER A 539 11.33 26.72 15.21
C SER A 539 11.18 28.02 14.43
N LEU A 540 10.07 28.17 13.72
CA LEU A 540 9.68 29.39 13.01
C LEU A 540 8.58 30.10 13.82
N VAL A 541 8.75 31.40 14.04
CA VAL A 541 7.82 32.23 14.83
C VAL A 541 7.12 33.21 13.90
N SER A 542 5.80 33.09 13.78
CA SER A 542 4.95 33.96 12.95
C SER A 542 3.87 34.66 13.77
N GLU A 543 3.15 35.57 13.13
CA GLU A 543 1.89 36.08 13.67
C GLU A 543 0.88 34.94 13.95
N TYR A 544 0.05 35.10 14.98
CA TYR A 544 -1.03 34.16 15.33
C TYR A 544 -2.35 34.59 14.68
N LEU A 545 -3.01 33.66 13.99
CA LEU A 545 -4.31 33.88 13.33
C LEU A 545 -5.44 33.18 14.12
N PRO A 546 -6.37 33.92 14.73
CA PRO A 546 -7.30 33.35 15.71
C PRO A 546 -8.43 32.51 15.13
N ASN A 547 -8.80 32.70 13.86
CA ASN A 547 -9.94 32.00 13.24
C ASN A 547 -9.54 30.68 12.54
N GLY A 548 -8.33 30.16 12.81
CA GLY A 548 -7.87 28.86 12.32
C GLY A 548 -7.61 28.84 10.81
N SER A 549 -7.74 27.66 10.20
CA SER A 549 -7.63 27.50 8.75
C SER A 549 -8.98 27.61 8.04
N LEU A 550 -8.93 27.90 6.74
CA LEU A 550 -10.08 27.90 5.86
C LEU A 550 -10.78 26.53 5.81
N GLN A 551 -10.02 25.44 5.96
CA GLN A 551 -10.54 24.08 6.11
C GLN A 551 -11.42 23.94 7.37
N ASP A 552 -10.99 24.50 8.50
CA ASP A 552 -11.72 24.39 9.77
C ASP A 552 -13.06 25.13 9.74
N GLN A 553 -13.12 26.28 9.04
CA GLN A 553 -14.34 27.07 8.86
C GLN A 553 -15.28 26.49 7.79
N LEU A 554 -14.74 26.07 6.64
CA LEU A 554 -15.55 25.54 5.53
C LEU A 554 -16.24 24.22 5.90
N PHE A 555 -15.58 23.39 6.71
CA PHE A 555 -16.12 22.10 7.16
C PHE A 555 -16.56 22.11 8.64
N GLN A 556 -16.85 23.29 9.20
CA GLN A 556 -17.55 23.50 10.49
C GLN A 556 -17.00 22.66 11.66
N LYS A 557 -15.67 22.57 11.77
CA LYS A 557 -14.97 21.82 12.83
C LYS A 557 -15.17 22.43 14.23
N PHE A 558 -15.54 23.72 14.25
CA PHE A 558 -15.98 24.47 15.42
C PHE A 558 -17.40 24.98 15.18
N LYS A 559 -18.13 25.35 16.24
CA LYS A 559 -19.50 25.88 16.17
C LYS A 559 -19.56 27.34 15.67
N SER A 560 -18.79 27.65 14.63
CA SER A 560 -18.80 28.94 13.93
C SER A 560 -20.10 29.15 13.16
N CYS A 561 -20.47 30.41 12.91
CA CYS A 561 -21.34 30.72 11.78
C CYS A 561 -20.60 30.37 10.46
N PRO A 562 -21.27 29.81 9.44
CA PRO A 562 -20.66 29.58 8.13
C PRO A 562 -20.14 30.89 7.51
N LEU A 563 -19.06 30.81 6.73
CA LEU A 563 -18.60 31.94 5.92
C LEU A 563 -19.68 32.31 4.90
N SER A 564 -20.12 33.57 4.89
CA SER A 564 -21.08 34.07 3.90
C SER A 564 -20.48 34.03 2.49
N TRP A 565 -21.30 34.03 1.45
CA TRP A 565 -20.79 34.05 0.08
C TRP A 565 -19.90 35.28 -0.16
N LYS A 566 -20.24 36.44 0.41
CA LYS A 566 -19.43 37.67 0.34
C LYS A 566 -18.05 37.48 0.98
N ASP A 567 -17.96 36.81 2.13
CA ASP A 567 -16.68 36.43 2.74
C ASP A 567 -15.87 35.50 1.84
N ARG A 568 -16.51 34.49 1.24
CA ARG A 568 -15.84 33.51 0.38
C ARG A 568 -15.30 34.14 -0.90
N VAL A 569 -16.06 35.02 -1.55
CA VAL A 569 -15.61 35.75 -2.75
C VAL A 569 -14.50 36.74 -2.39
N ARG A 570 -14.57 37.41 -1.24
CA ARG A 570 -13.47 38.23 -0.72
C ARG A 570 -12.20 37.41 -0.48
N ILE A 571 -12.31 36.23 0.14
CA ILE A 571 -11.18 35.30 0.35
C ILE A 571 -10.57 34.85 -1.00
N ILE A 572 -11.38 34.64 -2.05
CA ILE A 572 -10.88 34.33 -3.41
C ILE A 572 -10.06 35.51 -3.98
N ALA A 573 -10.55 36.73 -3.85
CA ALA A 573 -9.86 37.93 -4.32
C ALA A 573 -8.52 38.12 -3.58
N GLU A 574 -8.52 38.05 -2.26
CA GLU A 574 -7.33 38.14 -1.39
C GLU A 574 -6.27 37.06 -1.69
N PHE A 575 -6.72 35.82 -1.88
CA PHE A 575 -5.85 34.71 -2.25
C PHE A 575 -5.27 34.92 -3.66
N SER A 576 -6.05 35.41 -4.62
CA SER A 576 -5.56 35.76 -5.95
C SER A 576 -4.51 36.88 -5.91
N SER A 577 -4.68 37.86 -5.01
CA SER A 577 -3.72 38.95 -4.80
C SER A 577 -2.36 38.43 -4.30
N ALA A 578 -2.38 37.52 -3.31
CA ALA A 578 -1.19 36.83 -2.82
C ALA A 578 -0.48 36.00 -3.90
N LEU A 579 -1.23 35.26 -4.73
CA LEU A 579 -0.67 34.49 -5.85
C LEU A 579 -0.08 35.39 -6.93
N CYS A 580 -0.75 36.50 -7.27
CA CYS A 580 -0.23 37.49 -8.20
C CYS A 580 1.12 38.05 -7.72
N TYR A 581 1.27 38.35 -6.43
CA TYR A 581 2.52 38.81 -5.83
C TYR A 581 3.64 37.76 -5.90
N LEU A 582 3.37 36.51 -5.53
CA LEU A 582 4.35 35.42 -5.60
C LEU A 582 4.79 35.13 -7.05
N HIS A 583 3.84 35.08 -7.99
CA HIS A 583 4.08 34.75 -9.41
C HIS A 583 4.65 35.92 -10.22
N SER A 584 4.61 37.14 -9.69
CA SER A 584 5.22 38.35 -10.27
C SER A 584 6.55 38.75 -9.62
N SER A 585 6.99 38.02 -8.59
CA SER A 585 8.26 38.24 -7.90
C SER A 585 9.46 38.14 -8.85
N LYS A 586 10.53 38.89 -8.53
CA LYS A 586 11.77 39.02 -9.31
C LYS A 586 12.99 39.01 -8.38
N PRO A 587 14.16 38.51 -8.81
CA PRO A 587 14.48 38.01 -10.15
C PRO A 587 13.85 36.66 -10.48
N GLU A 588 13.43 35.89 -9.48
CA GLU A 588 12.86 34.55 -9.63
C GLU A 588 11.38 34.53 -9.22
N LYS A 589 10.56 33.78 -9.96
CA LYS A 589 9.14 33.58 -9.59
C LYS A 589 9.05 32.62 -8.42
N ILE A 590 8.18 32.92 -7.46
CA ILE A 590 7.98 32.09 -6.27
C ILE A 590 6.74 31.23 -6.50
N VAL A 591 6.90 29.91 -6.39
CA VAL A 591 5.80 28.93 -6.53
C VAL A 591 5.60 28.23 -5.19
N HIS A 592 4.37 28.21 -4.69
CA HIS A 592 4.06 27.73 -3.34
C HIS A 592 4.07 26.20 -3.24
N GLY A 593 3.48 25.51 -4.22
CA GLY A 593 3.45 24.06 -4.35
C GLY A 593 2.50 23.32 -3.40
N ALA A 594 2.33 23.78 -2.16
CA ALA A 594 1.45 23.17 -1.14
C ALA A 594 0.16 23.98 -0.87
N LEU A 595 -0.51 24.47 -1.91
CA LEU A 595 -1.77 25.21 -1.76
C LEU A 595 -2.95 24.26 -1.51
N LYS A 596 -3.63 24.46 -0.39
CA LYS A 596 -4.79 23.71 0.11
C LYS A 596 -5.48 24.53 1.22
N PRO A 597 -6.77 24.30 1.55
CA PRO A 597 -7.48 25.12 2.54
C PRO A 597 -6.90 25.07 3.97
N GLU A 598 -6.14 24.03 4.33
CA GLU A 598 -5.41 23.95 5.61
C GLU A 598 -4.26 24.97 5.70
N ASN A 599 -3.68 25.35 4.55
CA ASN A 599 -2.55 26.28 4.45
C ASN A 599 -2.99 27.72 4.15
N ILE A 600 -4.29 28.01 4.33
CA ILE A 600 -4.88 29.35 4.26
C ILE A 600 -5.47 29.64 5.64
N LEU A 601 -4.86 30.55 6.39
CA LEU A 601 -5.28 30.92 7.75
C LEU A 601 -6.13 32.20 7.73
N LEU A 602 -6.99 32.38 8.75
CA LEU A 602 -7.94 33.50 8.83
C LEU A 602 -7.69 34.38 10.05
N ASP A 603 -7.55 35.70 9.82
CA ASP A 603 -7.33 36.68 10.88
C ASP A 603 -8.63 37.00 11.65
N SER A 604 -8.55 37.87 12.66
CA SER A 604 -9.72 38.28 13.48
C SER A 604 -10.82 39.02 12.71
N LYS A 605 -10.59 39.40 11.45
CA LYS A 605 -11.53 40.08 10.54
C LYS A 605 -11.89 39.20 9.33
N LEU A 606 -11.59 37.90 9.38
CA LEU A 606 -11.77 36.95 8.27
C LEU A 606 -11.08 37.41 6.96
N ARG A 607 -9.91 38.06 7.08
CA ARG A 607 -8.94 38.21 5.99
C ARG A 607 -8.08 36.94 5.92
N CYS A 608 -7.77 36.46 4.71
CA CYS A 608 -6.96 35.26 4.54
C CYS A 608 -5.44 35.56 4.49
N LYS A 609 -4.62 34.63 4.97
CA LYS A 609 -3.16 34.62 4.81
C LYS A 609 -2.64 33.22 4.46
N ILE A 610 -1.86 33.08 3.39
CA ILE A 610 -1.20 31.81 3.03
C ILE A 610 -0.03 31.52 3.98
N CYS A 611 0.14 30.27 4.40
CA CYS A 611 1.24 29.78 5.23
C CYS A 611 1.83 28.46 4.70
N ASP A 612 2.85 27.92 5.39
CA ASP A 612 3.48 26.61 5.11
C ASP A 612 4.26 26.58 3.79
N PHE A 613 5.27 27.45 3.70
CA PHE A 613 6.13 27.64 2.52
C PHE A 613 7.26 26.60 2.40
N GLY A 614 7.29 25.56 3.23
CA GLY A 614 8.39 24.58 3.32
C GLY A 614 8.75 23.85 2.00
N ILE A 615 7.81 23.69 1.08
CA ILE A 615 8.07 23.14 -0.27
C ILE A 615 8.10 24.17 -1.40
N SER A 616 8.01 25.46 -1.07
CA SER A 616 8.00 26.56 -2.04
C SER A 616 9.33 26.65 -2.78
N ARG A 617 9.30 27.03 -4.06
CA ARG A 617 10.49 27.10 -4.92
C ARG A 617 10.62 28.46 -5.58
N LEU A 618 11.86 28.96 -5.59
CA LEU A 618 12.30 30.02 -6.48
C LEU A 618 12.57 29.39 -7.85
N ILE A 619 12.04 30.00 -8.92
CA ILE A 619 12.23 29.55 -10.30
C ILE A 619 12.92 30.65 -11.11
N SER A 620 14.20 30.41 -11.43
CA SER A 620 14.92 31.11 -12.51
C SER A 620 14.40 30.70 -13.89
N ASN A 621 14.70 31.51 -14.91
CA ASN A 621 14.21 31.30 -16.28
C ASN A 621 14.76 30.04 -16.99
N GLN A 622 15.61 29.23 -16.32
CA GLN A 622 16.11 27.97 -16.84
C GLN A 622 15.34 26.80 -16.18
N THR A 623 14.85 25.84 -16.99
CA THR A 623 13.91 24.81 -16.51
C THR A 623 14.60 23.75 -15.66
N LEU A 624 14.51 23.89 -14.35
CA LEU A 624 14.89 22.85 -13.39
C LEU A 624 13.80 21.76 -13.28
N ARG A 625 14.22 20.50 -13.23
CA ARG A 625 13.40 19.33 -12.86
C ARG A 625 13.93 18.78 -11.53
N SER A 626 13.05 18.43 -10.58
CA SER A 626 13.47 17.78 -9.33
C SER A 626 13.00 16.32 -9.30
N PRO A 627 13.88 15.34 -9.03
CA PRO A 627 13.48 13.94 -8.88
C PRO A 627 12.63 13.66 -7.62
N SER A 628 12.76 14.50 -6.59
CA SER A 628 12.37 14.22 -5.20
C SER A 628 10.87 14.02 -4.92
N PHE A 629 9.97 14.29 -5.87
CA PHE A 629 8.54 14.05 -5.72
C PHE A 629 8.01 12.84 -6.51
N ARG A 630 8.88 12.03 -7.15
CA ARG A 630 8.48 10.86 -7.96
C ARG A 630 8.09 9.60 -7.14
N GLN A 631 7.53 9.77 -5.93
CA GLN A 631 6.97 8.66 -5.14
C GLN A 631 5.53 8.93 -4.67
N VAL A 632 4.61 8.91 -5.63
CA VAL A 632 3.21 8.55 -5.39
C VAL A 632 2.88 7.37 -6.29
N GLY A 633 2.51 6.24 -5.69
CA GLY A 633 2.16 5.02 -6.40
C GLY A 633 0.67 4.95 -6.74
N GLU A 634 0.37 4.41 -7.92
CA GLU A 634 -0.97 4.19 -8.51
C GLU A 634 -1.80 5.46 -8.82
N PRO A 635 -2.64 5.45 -9.88
CA PRO A 635 -3.44 6.61 -10.29
C PRO A 635 -4.44 7.12 -9.25
N ASN A 636 -4.81 6.29 -8.27
CA ASN A 636 -5.85 6.61 -7.28
C ASN A 636 -5.36 7.47 -6.10
N ASN A 637 -4.05 7.76 -5.99
CA ASN A 637 -3.46 8.50 -4.86
C ASN A 637 -3.11 9.97 -5.16
N LEU A 638 -3.69 10.59 -6.20
CA LEU A 638 -3.54 12.04 -6.40
C LEU A 638 -4.25 12.81 -5.27
N LEU A 639 -3.49 13.57 -4.49
CA LEU A 639 -4.04 14.56 -3.55
C LEU A 639 -4.85 15.60 -4.35
N PRO A 640 -6.12 15.92 -4.00
CA PRO A 640 -7.03 16.64 -4.91
C PRO A 640 -6.56 18.00 -5.44
N HIS A 641 -5.77 18.74 -4.67
CA HIS A 641 -5.19 20.03 -5.06
C HIS A 641 -3.91 19.93 -5.90
N THR A 642 -3.34 18.74 -6.06
CA THR A 642 -2.06 18.56 -6.75
C THR A 642 -2.26 18.55 -8.25
N ASP A 643 -1.53 19.44 -8.93
CA ASP A 643 -1.55 19.58 -10.38
C ASP A 643 -1.23 18.25 -11.11
N PRO A 644 -2.15 17.71 -11.94
CA PRO A 644 -1.94 16.45 -12.65
C PRO A 644 -0.79 16.54 -13.68
N GLU A 645 -0.48 17.73 -14.21
CA GLU A 645 0.70 17.91 -15.06
C GLU A 645 2.00 17.96 -14.24
N PHE A 646 1.98 18.47 -13.01
CA PHE A 646 3.11 18.32 -12.08
C PHE A 646 3.36 16.84 -11.74
N CYS A 647 2.32 16.08 -11.38
CA CYS A 647 2.42 14.64 -11.14
C CYS A 647 3.02 13.89 -12.35
N ARG A 648 2.58 14.24 -13.57
CA ARG A 648 3.03 13.61 -14.82
C ARG A 648 4.45 13.98 -15.22
N THR A 649 4.90 15.21 -14.97
CA THR A 649 6.16 15.75 -15.50
C THR A 649 7.29 15.87 -14.47
N GLY A 650 6.95 16.08 -13.19
CA GLY A 650 7.89 16.48 -12.14
C GLY A 650 8.35 17.95 -12.22
N LYS A 651 7.78 18.76 -13.12
CA LYS A 651 8.10 20.20 -13.24
C LYS A 651 7.05 21.03 -12.48
N LEU A 652 7.41 21.49 -11.29
CA LEU A 652 6.58 22.44 -10.52
C LEU A 652 6.61 23.82 -11.20
N THR A 653 5.47 24.50 -11.31
CA THR A 653 5.36 25.83 -11.95
C THR A 653 4.29 26.68 -11.29
N SER A 654 4.24 27.99 -11.57
CA SER A 654 3.14 28.86 -11.14
C SER A 654 1.77 28.36 -11.60
N LYS A 655 1.69 27.68 -12.76
CA LYS A 655 0.46 27.04 -13.24
C LYS A 655 0.00 25.86 -12.38
N SER A 656 0.87 25.31 -11.54
CA SER A 656 0.53 24.27 -10.55
C SER A 656 -0.18 24.88 -9.35
N ASP A 657 0.25 26.06 -8.89
CA ASP A 657 -0.49 26.85 -7.89
C ASP A 657 -1.86 27.29 -8.43
N VAL A 658 -1.94 27.69 -9.71
CA VAL A 658 -3.21 28.06 -10.37
C VAL A 658 -4.21 26.90 -10.38
N TYR A 659 -3.75 25.66 -10.55
CA TYR A 659 -4.63 24.48 -10.46
C TYR A 659 -5.23 24.34 -9.06
N ALA A 660 -4.40 24.42 -8.02
CA ALA A 660 -4.85 24.35 -6.63
C ALA A 660 -5.81 25.50 -6.27
N PHE A 661 -5.54 26.73 -6.75
CA PHE A 661 -6.43 27.88 -6.64
C PHE A 661 -7.81 27.61 -7.26
N GLY A 662 -7.85 27.00 -8.45
CA GLY A 662 -9.09 26.55 -9.08
C GLY A 662 -9.89 25.58 -8.20
N VAL A 663 -9.24 24.55 -7.66
CA VAL A 663 -9.89 23.57 -6.75
C VAL A 663 -10.42 24.25 -5.49
N ILE A 664 -9.69 25.20 -4.91
CA ILE A 664 -10.11 25.93 -3.70
C ILE A 664 -11.29 26.86 -3.97
N ILE A 665 -11.36 27.52 -5.14
CA ILE A 665 -12.56 28.25 -5.58
C ILE A 665 -13.77 27.31 -5.65
N LEU A 666 -13.64 26.13 -6.26
CA LEU A 666 -14.74 25.16 -6.34
C LEU A 666 -15.22 24.72 -4.95
N GLN A 667 -14.31 24.50 -4.00
CA GLN A 667 -14.68 24.21 -2.62
C GLN A 667 -15.43 25.37 -1.96
N LEU A 668 -14.99 26.62 -2.17
CA LEU A 668 -15.63 27.80 -1.59
C LEU A 668 -17.06 28.03 -2.14
N ILE A 669 -17.26 27.84 -3.45
CA ILE A 669 -18.59 27.92 -4.08
C ILE A 669 -19.53 26.83 -3.52
N THR A 670 -19.03 25.60 -3.38
CA THR A 670 -19.89 24.42 -3.20
C THR A 670 -19.99 23.89 -1.77
N GLY A 671 -19.09 24.26 -0.86
CA GLY A 671 -19.00 23.71 0.49
C GLY A 671 -18.54 22.25 0.54
N ARG A 672 -18.14 21.65 -0.59
CA ARG A 672 -17.89 20.21 -0.73
C ARG A 672 -16.41 19.84 -0.63
N HIS A 673 -16.17 18.59 -0.24
CA HIS A 673 -14.85 17.98 -0.29
C HIS A 673 -14.36 17.88 -1.76
N PRO A 674 -13.08 18.12 -2.07
CA PRO A 674 -12.61 18.29 -3.45
C PRO A 674 -12.54 16.99 -4.28
N ALA A 675 -12.74 15.81 -3.65
CA ALA A 675 -12.74 14.53 -4.35
C ALA A 675 -13.90 14.43 -5.35
N GLY A 676 -13.58 14.32 -6.66
CA GLY A 676 -14.56 14.28 -7.75
C GLY A 676 -15.19 15.64 -8.11
N LEU A 677 -14.93 16.70 -7.34
CA LEU A 677 -15.65 17.98 -7.41
C LEU A 677 -15.57 18.66 -8.80
N ILE A 678 -14.41 18.62 -9.45
CA ILE A 678 -14.20 19.17 -10.80
C ILE A 678 -15.14 18.50 -11.83
N TYR A 679 -15.37 17.20 -11.71
CA TYR A 679 -16.27 16.45 -12.59
C TYR A 679 -17.73 16.75 -12.28
N GLU A 680 -18.10 16.82 -10.98
CA GLU A 680 -19.46 17.19 -10.57
C GLU A 680 -19.87 18.56 -11.09
N VAL A 681 -19.00 19.56 -10.93
CA VAL A 681 -19.24 20.94 -11.38
C VAL A 681 -19.28 21.02 -12.89
N ARG A 682 -18.34 20.37 -13.61
CA ARG A 682 -18.36 20.37 -15.08
C ARG A 682 -19.64 19.72 -15.63
N ARG A 683 -20.13 18.64 -15.01
CA ARG A 683 -21.42 18.00 -15.32
C ARG A 683 -22.62 18.90 -15.00
N ALA A 684 -22.58 19.65 -13.89
CA ALA A 684 -23.63 20.61 -13.53
C ALA A 684 -23.73 21.76 -14.54
N VAL A 685 -22.59 22.32 -14.95
CA VAL A 685 -22.48 23.33 -16.01
C VAL A 685 -23.06 22.81 -17.33
N SER A 686 -22.61 21.64 -17.81
CA SER A 686 -23.09 21.04 -19.06
C SER A 686 -24.55 20.61 -19.05
N SER A 687 -25.20 20.52 -17.88
CA SER A 687 -26.62 20.19 -17.75
C SER A 687 -27.50 21.39 -17.36
N GLY A 688 -26.94 22.60 -17.29
CA GLY A 688 -27.68 23.82 -16.94
C GLY A 688 -28.18 23.86 -15.49
N LYS A 689 -27.49 23.18 -14.57
CA LYS A 689 -27.92 22.95 -13.17
C LYS A 689 -26.94 23.53 -12.16
N MET A 690 -26.48 24.76 -12.38
CA MET A 690 -25.45 25.41 -11.56
C MET A 690 -25.94 25.76 -10.15
N ASP A 691 -27.25 25.98 -10.01
CA ASP A 691 -27.95 26.27 -8.76
C ASP A 691 -27.90 25.07 -7.78
N ASN A 692 -27.65 23.86 -8.29
CA ASN A 692 -27.56 22.62 -7.49
C ASN A 692 -26.13 22.32 -6.99
N ILE A 693 -25.13 23.15 -7.31
CA ILE A 693 -23.76 22.99 -6.78
C ILE A 693 -23.39 23.99 -5.69
N VAL A 694 -24.00 25.18 -5.66
CA VAL A 694 -23.70 26.22 -4.65
C VAL A 694 -24.04 25.80 -3.22
N ASP A 695 -23.25 26.31 -2.28
CA ASP A 695 -23.46 26.14 -0.85
C ASP A 695 -24.53 27.11 -0.32
N LEU A 696 -25.75 26.61 -0.13
CA LEU A 696 -26.87 27.36 0.45
C LEU A 696 -26.60 27.81 1.90
N SER A 697 -25.66 27.19 2.63
CA SER A 697 -25.28 27.65 3.97
C SER A 697 -24.47 28.95 3.97
N ALA A 698 -24.01 29.41 2.80
CA ALA A 698 -23.35 30.70 2.62
C ALA A 698 -24.33 31.88 2.39
N GLY A 699 -25.64 31.61 2.34
CA GLY A 699 -26.68 32.57 1.97
C GLY A 699 -26.96 32.60 0.46
N GLU A 700 -27.73 33.61 0.03
CA GLU A 700 -28.19 33.74 -1.36
C GLU A 700 -27.08 34.27 -2.28
N TRP A 701 -26.50 33.38 -3.08
CA TRP A 701 -25.47 33.72 -4.05
C TRP A 701 -26.05 34.45 -5.28
N SER A 702 -25.37 35.51 -5.74
CA SER A 702 -25.62 36.05 -7.09
C SER A 702 -25.15 35.05 -8.16
N MET A 703 -26.06 34.58 -9.02
CA MET A 703 -25.71 33.61 -10.08
C MET A 703 -24.73 34.19 -11.12
N THR A 704 -24.68 35.51 -11.29
CA THR A 704 -23.66 36.19 -12.11
C THR A 704 -22.26 35.95 -11.55
N VAL A 705 -22.10 36.10 -10.22
CA VAL A 705 -20.85 35.86 -9.50
C VAL A 705 -20.49 34.38 -9.50
N VAL A 706 -21.45 33.50 -9.23
CA VAL A 706 -21.25 32.03 -9.26
C VAL A 706 -20.77 31.58 -10.63
N LYS A 707 -21.47 31.96 -11.71
CA LYS A 707 -21.11 31.63 -13.09
C LYS A 707 -19.68 32.04 -13.40
N ARG A 708 -19.31 33.28 -13.08
CA ARG A 708 -17.96 33.80 -13.37
C ARG A 708 -16.87 33.04 -12.59
N LEU A 709 -17.11 32.72 -11.32
CA LEU A 709 -16.16 31.96 -10.50
C LEU A 709 -16.09 30.48 -10.91
N VAL A 710 -17.19 29.86 -11.35
CA VAL A 710 -17.20 28.51 -11.93
C VAL A 710 -16.43 28.47 -13.26
N GLU A 711 -16.62 29.44 -14.14
CA GLU A 711 -15.87 29.56 -15.39
C GLU A 711 -14.37 29.70 -15.14
N LEU A 712 -13.97 30.64 -14.27
CA LEU A 712 -12.56 30.85 -13.90
C LEU A 712 -11.94 29.60 -13.27
N SER A 713 -12.62 28.99 -12.31
CA SER A 713 -12.09 27.83 -11.59
C SER A 713 -11.99 26.58 -12.46
N LEU A 714 -12.92 26.35 -13.40
CA LEU A 714 -12.79 25.28 -14.38
C LEU A 714 -11.63 25.52 -15.36
N GLN A 715 -11.38 26.77 -15.79
CA GLN A 715 -10.19 27.12 -16.59
C GLN A 715 -8.89 26.90 -15.80
N CYS A 716 -8.87 27.25 -14.51
CA CYS A 716 -7.76 26.94 -13.60
C CYS A 716 -7.54 25.43 -13.42
N CYS A 717 -8.62 24.64 -13.39
CA CYS A 717 -8.57 23.17 -13.24
C CYS A 717 -8.23 22.40 -14.53
N GLU A 718 -7.88 23.07 -15.64
CA GLU A 718 -7.57 22.38 -16.90
C GLU A 718 -6.33 21.47 -16.81
N LEU A 719 -6.39 20.33 -17.52
CA LEU A 719 -5.37 19.28 -17.42
C LEU A 719 -4.00 19.68 -18.02
N GLN A 720 -3.97 20.69 -18.88
CA GLN A 720 -2.75 21.22 -19.49
C GLN A 720 -2.46 22.62 -18.91
N ALA A 721 -1.30 22.81 -18.31
CA ALA A 721 -0.87 24.04 -17.66
C ALA A 721 -0.91 25.28 -18.58
N ARG A 722 -0.74 25.07 -19.90
CA ARG A 722 -0.85 26.12 -20.93
C ARG A 722 -2.27 26.64 -21.17
N ASN A 723 -3.30 25.86 -20.82
CA ASN A 723 -4.71 26.24 -20.98
C ASN A 723 -5.23 27.04 -19.77
N ARG A 724 -4.54 26.96 -18.63
CA ARG A 724 -4.90 27.68 -17.39
C ARG A 724 -4.58 29.17 -17.54
N PRO A 725 -5.36 30.09 -16.93
CA PRO A 725 -5.08 31.52 -16.97
C PRO A 725 -3.77 31.88 -16.23
N GLU A 726 -3.36 33.15 -16.32
CA GLU A 726 -2.38 33.73 -15.39
C GLU A 726 -3.09 34.62 -14.38
N VAL A 727 -2.66 34.58 -13.12
CA VAL A 727 -3.18 35.47 -12.08
C VAL A 727 -2.52 36.83 -12.26
N THR A 728 -3.21 37.70 -13.02
CA THR A 728 -2.75 39.04 -13.36
C THR A 728 -3.40 40.09 -12.45
N PRO A 729 -2.82 41.30 -12.29
CA PRO A 729 -3.43 42.38 -11.52
C PRO A 729 -4.84 42.77 -12.01
N ALA A 730 -5.12 42.57 -13.31
CA ALA A 730 -6.46 42.78 -13.86
C ALA A 730 -7.48 41.76 -13.32
N LEU A 731 -7.10 40.48 -13.25
CA LEU A 731 -7.95 39.43 -12.67
C LEU A 731 -8.15 39.62 -11.16
N VAL A 732 -7.11 40.04 -10.43
CA VAL A 732 -7.23 40.36 -8.99
C VAL A 732 -8.28 41.46 -8.78
N LYS A 733 -8.16 42.58 -9.51
CA LYS A 733 -9.10 43.70 -9.46
C LYS A 733 -10.53 43.30 -9.87
N GLU A 734 -10.67 42.39 -10.83
CA GLU A 734 -11.97 41.84 -11.23
C GLU A 734 -12.62 41.08 -10.06
N LEU A 735 -11.86 40.22 -9.37
CA LEU A 735 -12.34 39.41 -8.24
C LEU A 735 -12.69 40.28 -7.01
N GLU A 736 -11.94 41.36 -6.76
CA GLU A 736 -12.26 42.36 -5.72
C GLU A 736 -13.61 43.07 -5.96
N GLN A 737 -14.05 43.17 -7.21
CA GLN A 737 -15.32 43.79 -7.56
C GLN A 737 -16.51 42.85 -7.35
N LEU A 738 -16.34 41.53 -7.51
CA LEU A 738 -17.43 40.52 -7.40
C LEU A 738 -18.08 40.39 -6.01
N HIS A 739 -17.41 40.83 -4.94
CA HIS A 739 -18.01 40.90 -3.59
C HIS A 739 -18.47 42.32 -3.20
N THR A 740 -18.29 43.29 -4.11
CA THR A 740 -18.57 44.71 -3.90
C THR A 740 -19.76 45.18 -4.74
N SER A 741 -20.11 44.45 -5.79
CA SER A 741 -21.36 44.59 -6.53
C SER A 741 -22.59 44.24 -5.67
N GLU A 742 -23.53 45.16 -5.63
CA GLU A 742 -24.92 44.98 -5.16
C GLU A 742 -25.10 44.61 -3.67
N GLU A 743 -24.89 45.62 -2.84
CA GLU A 743 -25.83 45.90 -1.74
C GLU A 743 -26.19 47.39 -1.80
N ARG A 744 -27.07 47.75 -2.75
CA ARG A 744 -27.69 49.09 -2.74
C ARG A 744 -28.69 49.15 -1.59
N HIS A 745 -28.22 49.58 -0.42
CA HIS A 745 -29.11 50.04 0.62
C HIS A 745 -30.04 51.11 0.05
N VAL A 746 -31.35 50.90 0.19
CA VAL A 746 -32.35 51.92 -0.08
C VAL A 746 -32.05 53.11 0.82
N PRO A 747 -31.80 54.32 0.28
CA PRO A 747 -31.68 55.52 1.11
C PRO A 747 -32.98 55.74 1.88
N ASN A 748 -32.92 55.95 3.20
CA ASN A 748 -34.12 55.99 4.05
C ASN A 748 -35.18 57.01 3.58
N PHE A 749 -34.78 58.08 2.88
CA PHE A 749 -35.67 59.09 2.30
C PHE A 749 -36.44 58.63 1.05
N PHE A 750 -36.21 57.41 0.56
CA PHE A 750 -37.06 56.74 -0.43
C PHE A 750 -38.12 55.83 0.22
N LEU A 751 -38.00 55.55 1.52
CA LEU A 751 -38.97 54.74 2.26
C LEU A 751 -40.09 55.61 2.80
N CYS A 752 -41.34 55.16 2.64
CA CYS A 752 -42.51 55.79 3.24
C CYS A 752 -42.43 55.65 4.77
N PRO A 753 -42.59 56.74 5.56
CA PRO A 753 -42.56 56.62 7.01
C PRO A 753 -43.66 55.73 7.62
N ILE A 754 -44.82 55.63 6.96
CA ILE A 754 -45.96 54.82 7.43
C ILE A 754 -45.74 53.32 7.14
N THR A 755 -45.39 52.96 5.90
CA THR A 755 -45.30 51.54 5.48
C THR A 755 -43.89 50.95 5.59
N GLN A 756 -42.86 51.78 5.69
CA GLN A 756 -41.43 51.41 5.63
C GLN A 756 -41.00 50.75 4.30
N GLU A 757 -41.80 50.92 3.25
CA GLU A 757 -41.55 50.42 1.88
C GLU A 757 -41.17 51.56 0.91
N ILE A 758 -40.62 51.24 -0.26
CA ILE A 758 -40.21 52.24 -1.27
C ILE A 758 -41.44 52.97 -1.82
N MET A 759 -41.40 54.31 -1.85
CA MET A 759 -42.51 55.11 -2.38
C MET A 759 -42.65 55.02 -3.91
N HIS A 760 -43.85 54.68 -4.36
CA HIS A 760 -44.28 54.63 -5.77
C HIS A 760 -45.07 55.88 -6.17
N ASP A 761 -45.99 56.35 -5.32
CA ASP A 761 -46.71 57.64 -5.47
C ASP A 761 -46.32 58.61 -4.34
N PRO A 762 -45.06 59.07 -4.23
CA PRO A 762 -44.65 59.96 -3.14
C PRO A 762 -45.43 61.28 -3.16
N GLN A 763 -46.07 61.61 -2.04
CA GLN A 763 -46.88 62.80 -1.76
C GLN A 763 -46.33 63.55 -0.54
N ILE A 764 -46.21 64.87 -0.62
CA ILE A 764 -45.84 65.76 0.50
C ILE A 764 -47.13 66.19 1.23
N ALA A 765 -47.15 66.07 2.57
CA ALA A 765 -48.22 66.60 3.42
C ALA A 765 -47.83 67.95 4.05
N ALA A 766 -48.76 68.60 4.75
CA ALA A 766 -48.55 69.94 5.35
C ALA A 766 -47.46 69.99 6.45
N ASP A 767 -47.04 68.83 6.99
CA ASP A 767 -45.90 68.71 7.90
C ASP A 767 -44.52 68.76 7.19
N GLY A 768 -44.51 68.83 5.86
CA GLY A 768 -43.30 68.83 5.03
C GLY A 768 -42.67 67.45 4.81
N PHE A 769 -43.22 66.39 5.40
CA PHE A 769 -42.76 65.02 5.16
C PHE A 769 -43.37 64.45 3.88
N THR A 770 -42.65 63.51 3.25
CA THR A 770 -43.14 62.78 2.08
C THR A 770 -43.53 61.35 2.46
N TYR A 771 -44.67 60.90 1.97
CA TYR A 771 -45.29 59.61 2.27
C TYR A 771 -45.72 58.90 0.99
N GLU A 772 -45.96 57.60 1.05
CA GLU A 772 -46.67 56.87 -0.01
C GLU A 772 -48.11 57.37 -0.12
N GLY A 773 -48.56 57.66 -1.34
CA GLY A 773 -49.81 58.36 -1.61
C GLY A 773 -51.05 57.63 -1.13
N GLU A 774 -51.10 56.30 -1.25
CA GLU A 774 -52.20 55.49 -0.71
C GLU A 774 -52.17 55.47 0.83
N ALA A 775 -50.98 55.39 1.45
CA ALA A 775 -50.84 55.33 2.89
C ALA A 775 -51.26 56.64 3.60
N ILE A 776 -50.87 57.79 3.05
CA ILE A 776 -51.26 59.10 3.63
C ILE A 776 -52.72 59.46 3.33
N ARG A 777 -53.27 59.09 2.16
CA ARG A 777 -54.72 59.22 1.90
C ARG A 777 -55.52 58.36 2.89
N GLY A 778 -55.15 57.10 3.06
CA GLY A 778 -55.79 56.20 4.03
C GLY A 778 -55.71 56.70 5.47
N TRP A 779 -54.61 57.36 5.87
CA TRP A 779 -54.50 58.00 7.18
C TRP A 779 -55.53 59.14 7.36
N LEU A 780 -55.58 60.06 6.39
CA LEU A 780 -56.52 61.20 6.41
C LEU A 780 -58.00 60.74 6.31
N GLU A 781 -58.29 59.75 5.46
CA GLU A 781 -59.64 59.18 5.25
C GLU A 781 -60.18 58.45 6.49
N ASN A 782 -59.31 57.95 7.38
CA ASN A 782 -59.70 57.41 8.69
C ASN A 782 -59.95 58.51 9.75
N GLY A 783 -59.92 59.80 9.38
CA GLY A 783 -60.24 60.92 10.26
C GLY A 783 -59.07 61.43 11.12
N HIS A 784 -57.83 61.14 10.73
CA HIS A 784 -56.64 61.66 11.42
C HIS A 784 -56.18 63.00 10.84
N GLU A 785 -56.39 64.09 11.56
CA GLU A 785 -55.95 65.44 11.19
C GLU A 785 -54.52 65.78 11.68
N THR A 786 -53.76 64.76 12.12
CA THR A 786 -52.40 64.89 12.66
C THR A 786 -51.33 64.24 11.78
N SER A 787 -50.10 64.74 11.85
CA SER A 787 -48.93 64.20 11.17
C SER A 787 -48.61 62.78 11.65
N PRO A 788 -48.47 61.79 10.73
CA PRO A 788 -47.99 60.45 11.07
C PRO A 788 -46.56 60.41 11.63
N MET A 789 -45.73 61.44 11.36
CA MET A 789 -44.32 61.48 11.77
C MET A 789 -44.07 62.18 13.10
N ILE A 790 -44.78 63.28 13.38
CA ILE A 790 -44.54 64.11 14.58
C ILE A 790 -45.75 64.26 15.50
N ASN A 791 -46.90 63.67 15.13
CA ASN A 791 -48.14 63.66 15.92
C ASN A 791 -48.61 65.06 16.36
N LEU A 792 -48.36 66.07 15.51
CA LEU A 792 -48.91 67.42 15.61
C LEU A 792 -50.04 67.61 14.58
N GLU A 793 -50.96 68.52 14.85
CA GLU A 793 -52.06 68.90 13.94
C GLU A 793 -51.52 69.46 12.61
N LEU A 794 -52.11 69.05 11.49
CA LEU A 794 -51.69 69.46 10.15
C LEU A 794 -52.32 70.82 9.78
N GLU A 795 -51.53 71.78 9.30
CA GLU A 795 -52.05 73.11 8.90
C GLU A 795 -53.14 73.05 7.81
N ASN A 796 -53.14 71.98 7.00
CA ASN A 796 -54.18 71.63 6.04
C ASN A 796 -54.02 70.16 5.61
N LEU A 797 -55.07 69.60 4.99
CA LEU A 797 -55.11 68.21 4.54
C LEU A 797 -54.75 68.04 3.04
N HIS A 798 -54.10 69.03 2.40
CA HIS A 798 -53.72 68.92 0.99
C HIS A 798 -52.43 68.13 0.80
N LEU A 799 -52.40 67.31 -0.25
CA LEU A 799 -51.25 66.49 -0.64
C LEU A 799 -50.65 67.01 -1.95
N THR A 800 -49.34 67.22 -1.97
CA THR A 800 -48.61 67.72 -3.15
C THR A 800 -47.70 66.63 -3.73
N PRO A 801 -47.84 66.22 -5.01
CA PRO A 801 -47.02 65.15 -5.58
C PRO A 801 -45.53 65.50 -5.62
N ASN A 802 -44.70 64.67 -4.97
CA ASN A 802 -43.24 64.84 -4.96
C ASN A 802 -42.59 64.25 -6.23
N HIS A 803 -42.81 64.92 -7.37
CA HIS A 803 -42.26 64.48 -8.66
C HIS A 803 -40.73 64.37 -8.67
N ALA A 804 -40.03 65.24 -7.93
CA ALA A 804 -38.56 65.20 -7.83
C ALA A 804 -38.07 63.94 -7.10
N LEU A 805 -38.68 63.57 -5.98
CA LEU A 805 -38.36 62.34 -5.27
C LEU A 805 -38.73 61.11 -6.09
N ARG A 806 -39.88 61.15 -6.79
CA ARG A 806 -40.31 60.06 -7.70
C ARG A 806 -39.30 59.80 -8.81
N GLN A 807 -38.78 60.86 -9.45
CA GLN A 807 -37.72 60.73 -10.44
C GLN A 807 -36.42 60.20 -9.81
N ALA A 808 -36.04 60.67 -8.61
CA ALA A 808 -34.85 60.18 -7.91
C ALA A 808 -34.94 58.69 -7.53
N ILE A 809 -36.13 58.20 -7.15
CA ILE A 809 -36.42 56.78 -6.90
C ILE A 809 -36.32 55.98 -8.21
N GLN A 810 -36.95 56.46 -9.29
CA GLN A 810 -36.88 55.81 -10.61
C GLN A 810 -35.44 55.76 -11.15
N ASP A 811 -34.69 56.85 -11.06
CA ASP A 811 -33.27 56.92 -11.43
C ASP A 811 -32.39 55.97 -10.60
N TRP A 812 -32.74 55.70 -9.35
CA TRP A 812 -32.04 54.76 -8.47
C TRP A 812 -32.40 53.30 -8.75
N LEU A 813 -33.66 53.02 -9.11
CA LEU A 813 -34.14 51.71 -9.55
C LEU A 813 -33.62 51.34 -10.96
N CYS A 814 -33.45 52.31 -11.86
CA CYS A 814 -33.07 52.09 -13.25
C CYS A 814 -31.55 52.07 -13.53
N ARG A 815 -30.70 52.43 -12.56
CA ARG A 815 -29.25 52.23 -12.68
C ARG A 815 -28.90 50.75 -12.44
N PRO A 816 -28.04 50.10 -13.24
CA PRO A 816 -27.40 48.85 -12.84
C PRO A 816 -26.44 49.11 -11.67
#